data_AF-A0A4P5UNR9-F1
#
_entry.id   AF-A0A4P5UNR9-F1
#
_cell.length_a   1.000
_cell.length_b   1.000
_cell.length_c   1.000
_cell.angle_alpha   90.00
_cell.angle_beta   90.00
_cell.angle_gamma   90.00
#
_symmetry.space_group_name_H-M   'P 1'
#
loop_
_entity.id
_entity.type
_entity.pdbx_description
1 polymer ?
#
loop_
_entity_poly.entity_id
_entity_poly.type
_entity_poly.pdbx_seq_one_letter_code
_entity_poly.pdbx_strand_id
1 'polypeptide(L)'
;MKTTLYFLSIVLISFAACFLPKEIIAERGDSVTVNVFNKYLWTWYGSQNRWGVFPSKDKRHERIFMNFKLTCPKGGCGEWDYTMRIYARTKTGRIDSSLVDAPSFTKAGAVSDSLRISLKPTFKTKFNASTKKTDTVANAPFQIYYYKNDQQPFNITDSTPAYEAAYWNYAYSSTGAKIDSSFVAGDSTLLKGTRKAYKPFEIINETEIGRFITPYGKWHNENWNYTWIYDVTDYAHILRDSTEIKVFYDGWSQGSLFDLDFTFIEGIPARETYEHKVFWSGNPTYGDPNNPIENFLKTQSIPRLHPQDQVTLRLMTTGHGFGGTDNAAEFSQKTHKILVNGEEMFEQYLWRGDCGQNPIYPQAGTWYYNRAGWCPGDIVQYWDYHLTRFLTSADSIRVGYQMEPYENMNLGQRASYIIEGQILYSKANYVNNASLEAIKMPNNAYRFRRMNPVCSGQKPVIIVKNQGIATLSALRIRYKIDNGEDKYFLWAGNIPFMEEAEIELPALGFPSGDHTFTVQVIEPNGKLDESVIGDTKTVSFTNPKQTTAGKIALFLKTDIVSGIPNGIRYEVQDSEGYVIKERGNFQDGASIRDTFDLEDGCYKFIIYDEALGDGLYPIFQGSTRGFYSLREVGGSTIIFNSQAANYGQPAAIYASFGDREIIPFIVNRKAASVNESTPITQTPEIRVMPNPTRAGISTLQVSGLPHDVPATLQILSSIGEVIYQEQVSTTDLDSIPLHLKGQSSGAYFIRIKYEEKTLHSKFMHSAD
;
A
#
# COMPACT_ATOMS: atom_id res chain seq x y z
N MET A 1 24.42 -28.60 88.30
CA MET A 1 25.72 -29.25 88.55
C MET A 1 25.86 -30.36 87.52
N LYS A 2 26.84 -30.27 86.60
CA LYS A 2 26.88 -31.00 85.29
C LYS A 2 25.75 -30.50 84.36
N THR A 3 25.93 -30.02 83.12
CA THR A 3 27.03 -30.03 82.12
C THR A 3 27.15 -31.34 81.32
N THR A 4 27.51 -31.20 80.01
CA THR A 4 27.73 -32.25 78.99
C THR A 4 26.42 -32.78 78.36
N LEU A 5 26.16 -32.77 77.04
CA LEU A 5 26.76 -32.16 75.80
C LEU A 5 25.68 -32.30 74.66
N TYR A 6 25.77 -31.85 73.38
CA TYR A 6 26.81 -31.20 72.56
C TYR A 6 26.21 -30.24 71.47
N PHE A 7 26.60 -30.38 70.20
CA PHE A 7 26.30 -29.53 69.00
C PHE A 7 25.46 -30.36 67.96
N LEU A 8 24.93 -29.88 66.81
CA LEU A 8 25.43 -28.88 65.83
C LEU A 8 24.30 -28.23 64.97
N SER A 9 24.64 -27.12 64.31
CA SER A 9 23.76 -26.16 63.60
C SER A 9 23.28 -26.53 62.18
N ILE A 10 22.15 -25.94 61.76
CA ILE A 10 21.81 -25.28 60.47
C ILE A 10 20.48 -24.51 60.76
N VAL A 11 20.32 -23.18 60.73
CA VAL A 11 20.70 -22.08 59.82
C VAL A 11 19.67 -21.84 58.69
N LEU A 12 19.00 -20.68 58.78
CA LEU A 12 18.18 -19.98 57.76
C LEU A 12 16.98 -20.73 57.12
N ILE A 13 15.78 -20.44 57.64
CA ILE A 13 14.54 -20.38 56.86
C ILE A 13 13.93 -18.98 57.08
N SER A 14 13.80 -18.18 56.02
CA SER A 14 13.06 -16.91 56.03
C SER A 14 12.71 -16.48 54.60
N PHE A 15 11.54 -15.87 54.42
CA PHE A 15 11.01 -15.32 53.15
C PHE A 15 11.04 -16.24 51.91
N ALA A 16 10.01 -17.07 51.78
CA ALA A 16 9.52 -17.57 50.49
C ALA A 16 8.05 -17.12 50.30
N ALA A 17 7.85 -15.86 49.94
CA ALA A 17 6.53 -15.35 49.57
C ALA A 17 6.16 -15.84 48.16
N CYS A 18 4.88 -16.18 47.94
CA CYS A 18 4.42 -16.81 46.70
C CYS A 18 4.43 -15.85 45.49
N PHE A 19 5.56 -15.78 44.78
CA PHE A 19 5.59 -15.34 43.39
C PHE A 19 5.17 -16.49 42.47
N LEU A 20 3.85 -16.70 42.35
CA LEU A 20 3.31 -17.32 41.14
C LEU A 20 3.47 -16.32 39.99
N PRO A 21 3.98 -16.72 38.81
CA PRO A 21 3.97 -15.84 37.66
C PRO A 21 2.52 -15.55 37.27
N LYS A 22 2.15 -14.27 37.16
CA LYS A 22 1.00 -13.89 36.35
C LYS A 22 1.34 -14.25 34.91
N GLU A 23 0.55 -15.14 34.30
CA GLU A 23 0.53 -15.21 32.85
C GLU A 23 0.00 -13.86 32.33
N ILE A 24 0.81 -13.19 31.51
CA ILE A 24 0.40 -11.96 30.84
C ILE A 24 -0.46 -12.41 29.65
N ILE A 25 -1.75 -12.50 29.89
CA ILE A 25 -2.75 -12.63 28.83
C ILE A 25 -2.76 -11.29 28.08
N ALA A 26 -2.60 -11.34 26.76
CA ALA A 26 -2.66 -10.16 25.91
C ALA A 26 -4.07 -9.54 25.94
N GLU A 27 -4.15 -8.21 25.94
CA GLU A 27 -5.39 -7.45 26.02
C GLU A 27 -5.89 -7.01 24.63
N ARG A 28 -7.15 -6.58 24.52
CA ARG A 28 -7.73 -6.09 23.26
C ARG A 28 -6.94 -4.87 22.78
N GLY A 29 -6.30 -4.97 21.63
CA GLY A 29 -5.43 -3.95 21.05
C GLY A 29 -3.93 -4.25 21.12
N ASP A 30 -3.51 -5.26 21.90
CA ASP A 30 -2.14 -5.78 21.83
C ASP A 30 -1.84 -6.34 20.44
N SER A 31 -0.56 -6.34 20.05
CA SER A 31 -0.14 -6.81 18.74
C SER A 31 1.08 -7.72 18.76
N VAL A 32 1.12 -8.66 17.83
CA VAL A 32 2.23 -9.61 17.64
C VAL A 32 2.60 -9.71 16.16
N THR A 33 3.89 -9.60 15.85
CA THR A 33 4.40 -9.61 14.48
C THR A 33 5.18 -10.88 14.17
N VAL A 34 4.68 -11.67 13.22
CA VAL A 34 5.28 -12.93 12.77
C VAL A 34 6.10 -12.69 11.50
N ASN A 35 7.41 -12.79 11.61
CA ASN A 35 8.35 -12.64 10.49
C ASN A 35 8.44 -13.96 9.71
N VAL A 36 8.24 -13.93 8.39
CA VAL A 36 8.18 -15.13 7.53
C VAL A 36 9.27 -15.13 6.46
N PHE A 37 9.58 -13.96 5.88
CA PHE A 37 10.75 -13.74 5.03
C PHE A 37 11.55 -12.54 5.58
N ASN A 38 12.87 -12.63 5.55
CA ASN A 38 13.79 -11.60 5.99
C ASN A 38 14.95 -11.53 4.98
N LYS A 39 15.08 -10.38 4.32
CA LYS A 39 16.07 -10.04 3.28
C LYS A 39 16.31 -11.17 2.27
N TYR A 40 15.24 -11.80 1.80
CA TYR A 40 15.34 -12.81 0.77
C TYR A 40 15.65 -12.18 -0.58
N LEU A 41 16.73 -12.58 -1.25
CA LEU A 41 17.08 -12.08 -2.57
C LEU A 41 16.47 -12.96 -3.66
N TRP A 42 15.61 -12.38 -4.49
CA TRP A 42 15.16 -13.02 -5.72
C TRP A 42 16.19 -12.82 -6.83
N THR A 43 16.61 -13.90 -7.48
CA THR A 43 17.60 -13.89 -8.58
C THR A 43 17.06 -14.41 -9.91
N TRP A 44 15.97 -15.17 -9.88
CA TRP A 44 15.35 -15.80 -11.04
C TRP A 44 13.90 -16.21 -10.75
N TYR A 45 13.15 -16.52 -11.81
CA TYR A 45 11.76 -16.96 -11.80
C TYR A 45 11.57 -18.18 -10.91
N GLY A 46 10.52 -18.17 -10.07
CA GLY A 46 10.14 -19.32 -9.26
C GLY A 46 9.33 -18.96 -8.02
N SER A 47 9.42 -19.81 -7.00
CA SER A 47 8.79 -19.56 -5.70
C SER A 47 9.62 -20.10 -4.53
N GLN A 48 9.29 -19.63 -3.34
CA GLN A 48 9.81 -20.10 -2.07
C GLN A 48 8.66 -20.24 -1.07
N ASN A 49 8.76 -21.27 -0.24
CA ASN A 49 7.82 -21.50 0.85
C ASN A 49 8.53 -21.35 2.20
N ARG A 50 7.88 -20.74 3.18
CA ARG A 50 8.35 -20.69 4.58
C ARG A 50 7.16 -20.87 5.52
N TRP A 51 7.38 -21.51 6.67
CA TRP A 51 6.34 -21.63 7.69
C TRP A 51 6.25 -20.34 8.49
N GLY A 52 5.08 -19.71 8.51
CA GLY A 52 4.74 -18.71 9.52
C GLY A 52 4.16 -19.44 10.73
N VAL A 53 4.78 -19.27 11.90
CA VAL A 53 4.23 -19.73 13.18
C VAL A 53 3.32 -18.63 13.69
N PHE A 54 2.03 -18.78 13.43
CA PHE A 54 1.01 -17.75 13.65
C PHE A 54 0.33 -17.93 15.02
N PRO A 55 -0.38 -16.90 15.54
CA PRO A 55 -1.15 -17.04 16.77
C PRO A 55 -2.11 -18.24 16.73
N SER A 56 -2.40 -18.83 17.89
CA SER A 56 -3.21 -20.04 17.93
C SER A 56 -4.64 -19.80 17.48
N LYS A 57 -5.28 -20.84 16.95
CA LYS A 57 -6.68 -20.85 16.49
C LYS A 57 -7.72 -20.34 17.51
N ASP A 58 -7.36 -20.31 18.79
CA ASP A 58 -8.23 -19.96 19.92
C ASP A 58 -8.16 -18.43 20.23
N LYS A 59 -7.25 -17.69 19.59
CA LYS A 59 -7.20 -16.22 19.61
C LYS A 59 -8.00 -15.64 18.44
N ARG A 60 -8.72 -14.54 18.71
CA ARG A 60 -9.36 -13.70 17.68
C ARG A 60 -8.55 -12.41 17.50
N HIS A 61 -8.51 -11.93 16.26
CA HIS A 61 -7.72 -10.76 15.88
C HIS A 61 -8.65 -9.78 15.17
N GLU A 62 -8.65 -8.54 15.63
CA GLU A 62 -9.44 -7.45 15.06
C GLU A 62 -8.91 -7.08 13.68
N ARG A 63 -7.58 -7.11 13.52
CA ARG A 63 -6.90 -6.95 12.23
C ARG A 63 -5.69 -7.84 12.10
N ILE A 64 -5.37 -8.19 10.85
CA ILE A 64 -4.12 -8.82 10.45
C ILE A 64 -3.56 -8.04 9.27
N PHE A 65 -2.41 -7.40 9.47
CA PHE A 65 -1.70 -6.66 8.43
C PHE A 65 -0.55 -7.49 7.88
N MET A 66 -0.53 -7.74 6.56
CA MET A 66 0.60 -8.32 5.85
C MET A 66 1.51 -7.19 5.37
N ASN A 67 2.68 -7.06 6.00
CA ASN A 67 3.69 -6.07 5.68
C ASN A 67 4.65 -6.65 4.65
N PHE A 68 4.63 -6.10 3.44
CA PHE A 68 5.53 -6.46 2.34
C PHE A 68 6.55 -5.34 2.18
N LYS A 69 7.83 -5.64 2.37
CA LYS A 69 8.88 -4.63 2.32
C LYS A 69 9.96 -5.01 1.31
N LEU A 70 10.39 -4.01 0.53
CA LEU A 70 11.55 -4.12 -0.33
C LEU A 70 12.70 -3.25 0.19
N THR A 71 13.91 -3.76 0.07
CA THR A 71 15.19 -3.06 0.28
C THR A 71 16.12 -3.39 -0.91
N CYS A 72 17.10 -2.53 -1.22
CA CYS A 72 18.04 -2.85 -2.31
C CYS A 72 19.25 -3.64 -1.80
N PRO A 73 19.69 -4.71 -2.49
CA PRO A 73 20.99 -5.32 -2.23
C PRO A 73 22.14 -4.37 -2.62
N LYS A 74 23.35 -4.67 -2.14
CA LYS A 74 24.55 -3.92 -2.51
C LYS A 74 24.77 -4.00 -4.02
N GLY A 75 24.67 -2.84 -4.69
CA GLY A 75 24.67 -2.72 -6.15
C GLY A 75 23.39 -2.14 -6.74
N GLY A 76 22.30 -2.03 -5.95
CA GLY A 76 21.02 -1.47 -6.37
C GLY A 76 19.89 -2.51 -6.44
N CYS A 77 18.64 -2.06 -6.50
CA CYS A 77 17.48 -2.92 -6.68
C CYS A 77 17.40 -3.52 -8.09
N GLY A 78 16.52 -4.51 -8.29
CA GLY A 78 16.21 -5.04 -9.61
C GLY A 78 15.66 -3.97 -10.56
N GLU A 79 15.90 -4.12 -11.86
CA GLU A 79 15.55 -3.12 -12.86
C GLU A 79 14.04 -3.09 -13.20
N TRP A 80 13.36 -4.23 -13.12
CA TRP A 80 12.03 -4.47 -13.71
C TRP A 80 10.88 -4.57 -12.70
N ASP A 81 9.67 -4.39 -13.21
CA ASP A 81 8.37 -4.40 -12.55
C ASP A 81 7.71 -5.78 -12.56
N TYR A 82 8.33 -6.75 -11.90
CA TYR A 82 7.87 -8.13 -11.86
C TYR A 82 6.67 -8.34 -10.93
N THR A 83 5.76 -9.23 -11.35
CA THR A 83 4.63 -9.68 -10.53
C THR A 83 5.13 -10.60 -9.41
N MET A 84 4.73 -10.29 -8.17
CA MET A 84 4.91 -11.12 -6.99
C MET A 84 3.54 -11.51 -6.41
N ARG A 85 3.39 -12.79 -6.04
CA ARG A 85 2.11 -13.37 -5.56
C ARG A 85 2.33 -14.14 -4.26
N ILE A 86 1.56 -13.80 -3.24
CA ILE A 86 1.69 -14.38 -1.89
C ILE A 86 0.50 -15.31 -1.66
N TYR A 87 0.78 -16.57 -1.34
CA TYR A 87 -0.21 -17.62 -1.11
C TYR A 87 -0.14 -18.13 0.33
N ALA A 88 -1.29 -18.18 1.00
CA ALA A 88 -1.45 -19.06 2.17
C ALA A 88 -1.71 -20.49 1.66
N ARG A 89 -0.94 -21.47 2.16
CA ARG A 89 -1.08 -22.87 1.76
C ARG A 89 -1.73 -23.67 2.88
N THR A 90 -2.93 -24.18 2.65
CA THR A 90 -3.66 -25.00 3.63
C THR A 90 -3.67 -26.48 3.23
N LYS A 91 -3.30 -27.32 4.20
CA LYS A 91 -3.35 -28.78 4.12
C LYS A 91 -4.79 -29.25 4.24
N THR A 92 -5.28 -30.00 3.26
CA THR A 92 -6.69 -30.45 3.24
C THR A 92 -6.95 -31.74 4.03
N GLY A 93 -5.90 -32.44 4.50
CA GLY A 93 -6.00 -33.79 5.05
C GLY A 93 -6.34 -34.88 4.02
N ARG A 94 -6.57 -34.52 2.75
CA ARG A 94 -6.83 -35.47 1.65
C ARG A 94 -5.53 -35.85 0.97
N ILE A 95 -5.38 -37.12 0.64
CA ILE A 95 -4.23 -37.65 -0.09
C ILE A 95 -4.65 -37.93 -1.54
N ASP A 96 -3.82 -37.47 -2.48
CA ASP A 96 -3.84 -37.88 -3.89
C ASP A 96 -2.50 -38.57 -4.22
N SER A 97 -2.33 -39.14 -5.41
CA SER A 97 -1.08 -39.79 -5.80
C SER A 97 -0.79 -39.76 -7.29
N SER A 98 0.46 -39.49 -7.65
CA SER A 98 0.93 -39.48 -9.03
C SER A 98 1.80 -40.70 -9.34
N LEU A 99 1.64 -41.28 -10.52
CA LEU A 99 2.44 -42.42 -10.97
C LEU A 99 3.81 -41.94 -11.42
N VAL A 100 4.85 -42.22 -10.62
CA VAL A 100 6.24 -41.80 -10.86
C VAL A 100 7.18 -43.00 -10.92
N ASP A 101 8.37 -42.81 -11.48
CA ASP A 101 9.46 -43.78 -11.34
C ASP A 101 9.91 -43.84 -9.87
N ALA A 102 9.86 -45.02 -9.26
CA ALA A 102 10.43 -45.28 -7.94
C ALA A 102 11.95 -45.50 -8.09
N PRO A 103 12.80 -44.73 -7.38
CA PRO A 103 14.25 -44.91 -7.48
C PRO A 103 14.67 -46.24 -6.84
N SER A 104 15.47 -47.05 -7.52
CA SER A 104 16.12 -48.22 -6.90
C SER A 104 17.18 -47.82 -5.86
N PHE A 105 17.84 -46.68 -6.10
CA PHE A 105 18.80 -46.05 -5.21
C PHE A 105 18.78 -44.51 -5.36
N THR A 106 19.31 -43.80 -4.37
CA THR A 106 19.64 -42.36 -4.45
C THR A 106 21.05 -42.09 -3.94
N LYS A 107 21.71 -41.06 -4.49
CA LYS A 107 22.99 -40.53 -4.00
C LYS A 107 22.72 -39.32 -3.11
N ALA A 108 22.94 -39.46 -1.80
CA ALA A 108 22.63 -38.42 -0.81
C ALA A 108 21.20 -37.84 -0.94
N GLY A 109 20.22 -38.68 -1.30
CA GLY A 109 18.83 -38.30 -1.53
C GLY A 109 18.47 -37.90 -2.97
N ALA A 110 19.44 -37.63 -3.85
CA ALA A 110 19.20 -37.32 -5.25
C ALA A 110 19.07 -38.59 -6.12
N VAL A 111 18.08 -38.60 -7.03
CA VAL A 111 17.90 -39.67 -8.03
C VAL A 111 18.96 -39.55 -9.13
N SER A 112 19.43 -40.68 -9.66
CA SER A 112 20.36 -40.73 -10.79
C SER A 112 20.11 -41.97 -11.63
N ASP A 113 20.10 -41.86 -12.96
CA ASP A 113 19.78 -42.99 -13.86
C ASP A 113 20.87 -44.07 -13.85
N SER A 114 22.13 -43.67 -13.64
CA SER A 114 23.25 -44.59 -13.36
C SER A 114 24.32 -43.92 -12.51
N LEU A 115 25.02 -44.69 -11.68
CA LEU A 115 26.11 -44.18 -10.85
C LEU A 115 27.24 -45.21 -10.73
N ARG A 116 28.46 -44.82 -11.10
CA ARG A 116 29.69 -45.57 -10.81
C ARG A 116 30.28 -45.07 -9.50
N ILE A 117 30.61 -45.99 -8.60
CA ILE A 117 31.13 -45.70 -7.26
C ILE A 117 32.32 -46.60 -6.93
N SER A 118 33.05 -46.24 -5.88
CA SER A 118 33.97 -47.13 -5.18
C SER A 118 33.47 -47.32 -3.75
N LEU A 119 33.38 -48.56 -3.28
CA LEU A 119 33.10 -48.88 -1.87
C LEU A 119 34.34 -48.70 -0.99
N LYS A 120 35.52 -48.54 -1.60
CA LYS A 120 36.80 -48.23 -0.94
C LYS A 120 37.15 -46.74 -1.09
N PRO A 121 37.91 -46.14 -0.15
CA PRO A 121 38.36 -44.76 -0.26
C PRO A 121 39.09 -44.47 -1.58
N THR A 122 38.65 -43.44 -2.30
CA THR A 122 39.31 -42.92 -3.50
C THR A 122 39.92 -41.55 -3.21
N PHE A 123 40.88 -41.14 -4.04
CA PHE A 123 41.68 -39.94 -3.82
C PHE A 123 41.69 -39.05 -5.07
N LYS A 124 41.63 -37.74 -4.89
CA LYS A 124 41.78 -36.73 -5.94
C LYS A 124 43.13 -36.03 -5.85
N THR A 125 43.78 -35.83 -6.99
CA THR A 125 45.03 -35.06 -7.08
C THR A 125 44.77 -33.58 -7.36
N LYS A 126 45.56 -32.70 -6.73
CA LYS A 126 45.50 -31.24 -6.90
C LYS A 126 46.90 -30.65 -6.98
N PHE A 127 47.12 -29.71 -7.88
CA PHE A 127 48.36 -28.94 -7.90
C PHE A 127 48.44 -27.99 -6.69
N ASN A 128 49.52 -28.07 -5.94
CA ASN A 128 49.84 -27.16 -4.85
C ASN A 128 50.79 -26.07 -5.37
N ALA A 129 50.25 -24.87 -5.55
CA ALA A 129 50.97 -23.72 -6.10
C ALA A 129 52.13 -23.22 -5.24
N SER A 130 52.19 -23.60 -3.95
CA SER A 130 53.25 -23.23 -3.01
C SER A 130 54.39 -24.25 -3.02
N THR A 131 54.09 -25.55 -2.98
CA THR A 131 55.11 -26.63 -3.00
C THR A 131 55.57 -27.01 -4.41
N LYS A 132 54.87 -26.53 -5.45
CA LYS A 132 55.05 -26.86 -6.88
C LYS A 132 54.93 -28.37 -7.17
N LYS A 133 54.12 -29.08 -6.38
CA LYS A 133 53.90 -30.53 -6.47
C LYS A 133 52.43 -30.87 -6.68
N THR A 134 52.19 -32.12 -7.04
CA THR A 134 50.85 -32.73 -7.03
C THR A 134 50.59 -33.32 -5.65
N ASP A 135 49.64 -32.75 -4.92
CA ASP A 135 49.17 -33.27 -3.64
C ASP A 135 48.00 -34.23 -3.87
N THR A 136 47.81 -35.20 -2.96
CA THR A 136 46.76 -36.21 -3.03
C THR A 136 45.85 -36.08 -1.81
N VAL A 137 44.53 -35.93 -2.04
CA VAL A 137 43.52 -35.72 -1.00
C VAL A 137 42.48 -36.83 -1.08
N ALA A 138 42.07 -37.41 0.06
CA ALA A 138 40.98 -38.38 0.09
C ALA A 138 39.64 -37.72 -0.28
N ASN A 139 38.82 -38.40 -1.09
CA ASN A 139 37.45 -37.97 -1.33
C ASN A 139 36.61 -38.17 -0.05
N ALA A 140 35.73 -37.23 0.24
CA ALA A 140 34.71 -37.44 1.25
C ALA A 140 33.73 -38.55 0.80
N PRO A 141 33.33 -39.48 1.69
CA PRO A 141 32.27 -40.44 1.39
C PRO A 141 30.92 -39.73 1.28
N PHE A 142 30.05 -40.22 0.41
CA PHE A 142 28.63 -39.89 0.36
C PHE A 142 27.79 -41.15 0.64
N GLN A 143 26.57 -40.99 1.15
CA GLN A 143 25.67 -42.11 1.35
C GLN A 143 24.94 -42.47 0.06
N ILE A 144 24.86 -43.77 -0.22
CA ILE A 144 23.83 -44.36 -1.08
C ILE A 144 22.68 -44.84 -0.20
N TYR A 145 21.45 -44.53 -0.59
CA TYR A 145 20.24 -45.11 -0.01
C TYR A 145 19.59 -46.04 -1.03
N TYR A 146 19.11 -47.21 -0.61
CA TYR A 146 18.43 -48.19 -1.49
C TYR A 146 16.96 -48.37 -1.11
N TYR A 147 16.11 -48.67 -2.10
CA TYR A 147 14.65 -48.78 -1.95
C TYR A 147 14.19 -50.14 -2.49
N LYS A 148 14.50 -51.20 -1.75
CA LYS A 148 14.34 -52.61 -2.15
C LYS A 148 12.94 -53.17 -1.89
N ASN A 149 12.00 -52.37 -1.36
CA ASN A 149 10.68 -52.85 -0.92
C ASN A 149 9.60 -52.59 -1.98
N ASP A 150 9.01 -53.67 -2.51
CA ASP A 150 7.98 -53.58 -3.55
C ASP A 150 6.58 -53.16 -3.06
N GLN A 151 6.35 -53.15 -1.74
CA GLN A 151 5.16 -52.58 -1.10
C GLN A 151 5.39 -51.15 -0.61
N GLN A 152 6.64 -50.72 -0.39
CA GLN A 152 7.00 -49.37 0.09
C GLN A 152 8.09 -48.71 -0.79
N PRO A 153 7.75 -48.29 -2.03
CA PRO A 153 8.72 -47.85 -3.05
C PRO A 153 9.61 -46.67 -2.68
N PHE A 154 9.17 -45.82 -1.75
CA PHE A 154 9.84 -44.56 -1.41
C PHE A 154 10.49 -44.58 -0.01
N ASN A 155 10.40 -45.71 0.70
CA ASN A 155 11.01 -45.88 2.02
C ASN A 155 12.44 -46.41 1.85
N ILE A 156 13.40 -45.77 2.53
CA ILE A 156 14.78 -46.23 2.57
C ILE A 156 14.81 -47.58 3.28
N THR A 157 15.29 -48.61 2.58
CA THR A 157 15.39 -49.98 3.09
C THR A 157 16.77 -50.33 3.62
N ASP A 158 17.80 -49.64 3.14
CA ASP A 158 19.21 -49.97 3.34
C ASP A 158 20.07 -48.76 2.93
N SER A 159 21.30 -48.65 3.42
CA SER A 159 22.23 -47.59 3.04
C SER A 159 23.70 -48.03 3.13
N THR A 160 24.57 -47.41 2.33
CA THR A 160 26.00 -47.73 2.32
C THR A 160 26.84 -46.50 1.97
N PRO A 161 27.91 -46.20 2.72
CA PRO A 161 28.84 -45.14 2.35
C PRO A 161 29.65 -45.55 1.11
N ALA A 162 29.80 -44.63 0.18
CA ALA A 162 30.53 -44.83 -1.06
C ALA A 162 31.37 -43.59 -1.41
N TYR A 163 32.39 -43.79 -2.22
CA TYR A 163 33.31 -42.76 -2.68
C TYR A 163 33.12 -42.50 -4.18
N GLU A 164 33.49 -41.30 -4.62
CA GLU A 164 33.44 -40.92 -6.02
C GLU A 164 34.38 -41.80 -6.85
N ALA A 165 33.99 -42.12 -8.08
CA ALA A 165 34.78 -42.91 -9.01
C ALA A 165 34.43 -42.54 -10.46
N ALA A 166 35.06 -43.21 -11.42
CA ALA A 166 34.97 -42.94 -12.86
C ALA A 166 35.43 -41.54 -13.28
N TYR A 167 36.45 -41.00 -12.61
CA TYR A 167 37.10 -39.72 -12.93
C TYR A 167 38.61 -39.89 -13.17
N TRP A 168 39.23 -38.89 -13.80
CA TRP A 168 40.68 -38.83 -14.01
C TRP A 168 41.37 -38.04 -12.91
N ASN A 169 42.36 -38.67 -12.26
CA ASN A 169 43.41 -37.94 -11.57
C ASN A 169 44.42 -37.42 -12.59
N TYR A 170 44.99 -36.24 -12.32
CA TYR A 170 46.03 -35.64 -13.16
C TYR A 170 47.32 -35.47 -12.36
N ALA A 171 48.46 -35.75 -12.98
CA ALA A 171 49.75 -35.27 -12.52
C ALA A 171 50.01 -33.89 -13.15
N TYR A 172 50.62 -33.00 -12.37
CA TYR A 172 50.86 -31.61 -12.75
C TYR A 172 52.36 -31.31 -12.78
N SER A 173 52.79 -30.50 -13.76
CA SER A 173 54.13 -29.92 -13.84
C SER A 173 54.41 -28.95 -12.70
N SER A 174 55.67 -28.51 -12.56
CA SER A 174 56.05 -27.39 -11.69
C SER A 174 55.35 -26.06 -12.01
N THR A 175 54.77 -25.92 -13.20
CA THR A 175 53.96 -24.77 -13.64
C THR A 175 52.46 -24.96 -13.44
N GLY A 176 52.01 -26.14 -12.96
CA GLY A 176 50.59 -26.47 -12.78
C GLY A 176 49.86 -26.92 -14.05
N ALA A 177 50.58 -27.13 -15.16
CA ALA A 177 50.02 -27.74 -16.36
C ALA A 177 49.82 -29.26 -16.15
N LYS A 178 48.72 -29.82 -16.65
CA LYS A 178 48.49 -31.28 -16.63
C LYS A 178 49.48 -31.96 -17.58
N ILE A 179 50.20 -32.97 -17.10
CA ILE A 179 51.25 -33.68 -17.88
C ILE A 179 51.01 -35.19 -18.01
N ASP A 180 50.21 -35.79 -17.13
CA ASP A 180 49.82 -37.20 -17.17
C ASP A 180 48.47 -37.38 -16.45
N SER A 181 47.80 -38.52 -16.63
CA SER A 181 46.53 -38.83 -15.97
C SER A 181 46.27 -40.31 -15.73
N SER A 182 45.80 -40.65 -14.53
CA SER A 182 45.36 -42.00 -14.15
C SER A 182 43.86 -42.05 -13.89
N PHE A 183 43.18 -43.07 -14.41
CA PHE A 183 41.73 -43.23 -14.24
C PHE A 183 41.40 -43.93 -12.92
N VAL A 184 40.58 -43.28 -12.09
CA VAL A 184 40.02 -43.88 -10.87
C VAL A 184 38.75 -44.63 -11.26
N ALA A 185 38.90 -45.91 -11.59
CA ALA A 185 37.77 -46.80 -11.86
C ALA A 185 36.87 -46.98 -10.63
N GLY A 186 35.59 -47.29 -10.86
CA GLY A 186 34.67 -47.72 -9.80
C GLY A 186 34.68 -49.25 -9.66
N ASP A 187 34.47 -49.74 -8.44
CA ASP A 187 34.27 -51.17 -8.17
C ASP A 187 32.82 -51.61 -8.38
N SER A 188 31.87 -50.68 -8.34
CA SER A 188 30.44 -50.94 -8.39
C SER A 188 29.72 -49.98 -9.34
N THR A 189 28.69 -50.46 -10.05
CA THR A 189 27.80 -49.64 -10.88
C THR A 189 26.36 -49.87 -10.44
N LEU A 190 25.66 -48.80 -10.06
CA LEU A 190 24.24 -48.79 -9.74
C LEU A 190 23.46 -48.28 -10.95
N LEU A 191 22.30 -48.89 -11.23
CA LEU A 191 21.38 -48.52 -12.30
C LEU A 191 19.98 -48.25 -11.74
N LYS A 192 19.29 -47.25 -12.27
CA LYS A 192 17.92 -46.92 -11.89
C LYS A 192 16.97 -48.04 -12.33
N GLY A 193 16.16 -48.52 -11.40
CA GLY A 193 15.07 -49.46 -11.70
C GLY A 193 13.95 -48.78 -12.50
N THR A 194 13.36 -49.53 -13.43
CA THR A 194 12.24 -49.08 -14.28
C THR A 194 10.86 -49.18 -13.59
N ARG A 195 10.84 -49.37 -12.26
CA ARG A 195 9.63 -49.59 -11.48
C ARG A 195 8.84 -48.29 -11.34
N LYS A 196 7.57 -48.31 -11.73
CA LYS A 196 6.63 -47.21 -11.45
C LYS A 196 5.83 -47.49 -10.18
N ALA A 197 5.53 -46.43 -9.44
CA ALA A 197 4.69 -46.49 -8.25
C ALA A 197 3.90 -45.18 -8.07
N TYR A 198 2.71 -45.28 -7.47
CA TYR A 198 1.96 -44.12 -7.02
C TYR A 198 2.65 -43.52 -5.80
N LYS A 199 3.14 -42.29 -5.93
CA LYS A 199 3.69 -41.52 -4.80
C LYS A 199 2.55 -40.71 -4.18
N PRO A 200 2.11 -41.03 -2.95
CA PRO A 200 1.09 -40.24 -2.27
C PRO A 200 1.64 -38.85 -1.92
N PHE A 201 0.79 -37.84 -2.06
CA PHE A 201 1.03 -36.49 -1.59
C PHE A 201 -0.27 -35.90 -1.03
N GLU A 202 -0.15 -34.99 -0.07
CA GLU A 202 -1.31 -34.30 0.48
C GLU A 202 -1.79 -33.21 -0.49
N ILE A 203 -3.09 -33.14 -0.74
CA ILE A 203 -3.71 -32.06 -1.51
C ILE A 203 -3.60 -30.79 -0.66
N ILE A 204 -2.98 -29.77 -1.23
CA ILE A 204 -2.80 -28.45 -0.63
C ILE A 204 -3.65 -27.46 -1.42
N ASN A 205 -4.52 -26.73 -0.73
CA ASN A 205 -5.17 -25.55 -1.29
C ASN A 205 -4.18 -24.38 -1.18
N GLU A 206 -3.93 -23.69 -2.29
CA GLU A 206 -3.18 -22.44 -2.31
C GLU A 206 -4.18 -21.29 -2.54
N THR A 207 -4.19 -20.31 -1.65
CA THR A 207 -5.10 -19.16 -1.67
C THR A 207 -4.27 -17.89 -1.82
N GLU A 208 -4.46 -17.12 -2.89
CA GLU A 208 -3.72 -15.86 -3.07
C GLU A 208 -4.27 -14.81 -2.08
N ILE A 209 -3.42 -14.35 -1.16
CA ILE A 209 -3.79 -13.39 -0.11
C ILE A 209 -3.31 -11.96 -0.40
N GLY A 210 -2.46 -11.78 -1.43
CA GLY A 210 -2.07 -10.47 -1.95
C GLY A 210 -1.10 -10.57 -3.13
N ARG A 211 -1.09 -9.53 -3.97
CA ARG A 211 -0.29 -9.45 -5.20
C ARG A 211 0.35 -8.08 -5.35
N PHE A 212 1.64 -8.06 -5.65
CA PHE A 212 2.45 -6.84 -5.73
C PHE A 212 3.12 -6.79 -7.09
N ILE A 213 3.32 -5.59 -7.63
CA ILE A 213 4.20 -5.37 -8.77
C ILE A 213 5.42 -4.60 -8.25
N THR A 214 6.64 -5.11 -8.48
CA THR A 214 7.84 -4.39 -8.03
C THR A 214 7.97 -3.04 -8.76
N PRO A 215 8.62 -2.02 -8.17
CA PRO A 215 8.96 -0.80 -8.91
C PRO A 215 10.11 -1.08 -9.90
N TYR A 216 10.25 -0.23 -10.92
CA TYR A 216 11.44 -0.21 -11.77
C TYR A 216 12.67 0.31 -10.98
N GLY A 217 13.25 -0.57 -10.16
CA GLY A 217 14.17 -0.23 -9.07
C GLY A 217 15.59 0.16 -9.47
N LYS A 218 15.93 0.26 -10.76
CA LYS A 218 17.29 0.56 -11.25
C LYS A 218 17.92 1.84 -10.67
N TRP A 219 17.10 2.82 -10.27
CA TRP A 219 17.56 4.07 -9.66
C TRP A 219 17.61 4.03 -8.13
N HIS A 220 17.07 3.00 -7.50
CA HIS A 220 17.02 2.85 -6.05
C HIS A 220 18.35 2.27 -5.53
N ASN A 221 18.98 3.02 -4.62
CA ASN A 221 20.26 2.67 -4.01
C ASN A 221 20.08 1.86 -2.71
N GLU A 222 21.17 1.39 -2.10
CA GLU A 222 21.16 0.55 -0.89
C GLU A 222 20.50 1.16 0.37
N ASN A 223 20.24 2.48 0.38
CA ASN A 223 19.47 3.14 1.45
C ASN A 223 17.96 3.19 1.16
N TRP A 224 17.53 2.97 -0.09
CA TRP A 224 16.11 2.95 -0.43
C TRP A 224 15.44 1.70 0.16
N ASN A 225 14.29 1.95 0.78
CA ASN A 225 13.39 0.92 1.25
C ASN A 225 11.97 1.46 1.32
N TYR A 226 10.98 0.59 1.15
CA TYR A 226 9.58 0.94 1.32
C TYR A 226 8.77 -0.30 1.74
N THR A 227 7.75 -0.07 2.58
CA THR A 227 6.81 -1.09 3.07
C THR A 227 5.41 -0.77 2.56
N TRP A 228 4.82 -1.69 1.80
CA TRP A 228 3.40 -1.73 1.50
C TRP A 228 2.68 -2.58 2.57
N ILE A 229 1.44 -2.23 2.89
CA ILE A 229 0.65 -2.91 3.92
C ILE A 229 -0.67 -3.36 3.29
N TYR A 230 -0.96 -4.66 3.37
CA TYR A 230 -2.28 -5.23 3.05
C TYR A 230 -3.04 -5.53 4.34
N ASP A 231 -4.34 -5.23 4.37
CA ASP A 231 -5.26 -5.85 5.33
C ASP A 231 -5.62 -7.25 4.81
N VAL A 232 -5.25 -8.29 5.57
CA VAL A 232 -5.46 -9.72 5.26
C VAL A 232 -6.37 -10.39 6.30
N THR A 233 -7.13 -9.60 7.08
CA THR A 233 -7.95 -10.08 8.20
C THR A 233 -8.98 -11.14 7.80
N ASP A 234 -9.50 -11.08 6.57
CA ASP A 234 -10.39 -12.12 6.00
C ASP A 234 -9.77 -13.53 5.93
N TYR A 235 -8.45 -13.64 6.06
CA TYR A 235 -7.74 -14.91 6.02
C TYR A 235 -7.33 -15.42 7.42
N ALA A 236 -7.84 -14.80 8.50
CA ALA A 236 -7.56 -15.22 9.89
C ALA A 236 -7.80 -16.72 10.16
N HIS A 237 -8.83 -17.31 9.54
CA HIS A 237 -9.14 -18.74 9.65
C HIS A 237 -8.11 -19.67 9.00
N ILE A 238 -7.18 -19.13 8.21
CA ILE A 238 -6.07 -19.85 7.57
C ILE A 238 -4.68 -19.30 7.94
N LEU A 239 -4.59 -18.17 8.63
CA LEU A 239 -3.35 -17.55 9.13
C LEU A 239 -3.21 -17.76 10.65
N ARG A 240 -3.19 -19.03 11.08
CA ARG A 240 -3.19 -19.44 12.50
C ARG A 240 -2.39 -20.72 12.74
N ASP A 241 -1.97 -20.92 13.99
CA ASP A 241 -1.14 -22.03 14.47
C ASP A 241 0.21 -22.16 13.73
N SER A 242 0.21 -22.73 12.53
CA SER A 242 1.36 -22.77 11.61
C SER A 242 0.87 -23.00 10.19
N THR A 243 1.09 -22.00 9.32
CA THR A 243 0.70 -22.04 7.90
C THR A 243 1.92 -21.82 7.02
N GLU A 244 2.04 -22.61 5.97
CA GLU A 244 3.10 -22.45 4.97
C GLU A 244 2.72 -21.29 4.04
N ILE A 245 3.50 -20.20 4.07
CA ILE A 245 3.36 -19.08 3.14
C ILE A 245 4.30 -19.32 1.96
N LYS A 246 3.73 -19.27 0.75
CA LYS A 246 4.47 -19.34 -0.52
C LYS A 246 4.49 -17.96 -1.16
N VAL A 247 5.67 -17.54 -1.58
CA VAL A 247 5.84 -16.33 -2.40
C VAL A 247 6.38 -16.76 -3.75
N PHE A 248 5.69 -16.34 -4.81
CA PHE A 248 6.08 -16.54 -6.20
C PHE A 248 6.55 -15.21 -6.79
N TYR A 249 7.61 -15.27 -7.61
CA TYR A 249 8.27 -14.14 -8.25
C TYR A 249 8.42 -14.43 -9.75
N ASP A 250 7.73 -13.66 -10.58
CA ASP A 250 7.66 -13.83 -12.04
C ASP A 250 8.81 -13.09 -12.77
N GLY A 251 10.01 -13.11 -12.17
CA GLY A 251 11.11 -12.23 -12.56
C GLY A 251 12.34 -12.94 -13.13
N TRP A 252 12.78 -12.49 -14.30
CA TRP A 252 13.86 -13.13 -15.08
C TRP A 252 15.23 -12.46 -14.88
N SER A 253 15.38 -11.70 -13.79
CA SER A 253 16.64 -11.10 -13.33
C SER A 253 16.71 -11.04 -11.81
N GLN A 254 17.86 -10.57 -11.29
CA GLN A 254 17.94 -10.13 -9.89
C GLN A 254 16.87 -9.06 -9.61
N GLY A 255 16.16 -9.27 -8.50
CA GLY A 255 15.16 -8.36 -7.95
C GLY A 255 15.71 -7.59 -6.74
N SER A 256 14.79 -7.02 -5.97
CA SER A 256 15.08 -6.43 -4.66
C SER A 256 15.25 -7.50 -3.56
N LEU A 257 15.82 -7.11 -2.43
CA LEU A 257 15.72 -7.88 -1.19
C LEU A 257 14.29 -7.73 -0.63
N PHE A 258 13.73 -8.83 -0.17
CA PHE A 258 12.33 -8.96 0.22
C PHE A 258 12.18 -9.41 1.68
N ASP A 259 11.46 -8.61 2.46
CA ASP A 259 10.98 -8.94 3.81
C ASP A 259 9.45 -9.12 3.77
N LEU A 260 8.94 -10.09 4.53
CA LEU A 260 7.50 -10.34 4.71
C LEU A 260 7.21 -10.71 6.16
N ASP A 261 6.36 -9.93 6.79
CA ASP A 261 5.87 -10.18 8.14
C ASP A 261 4.36 -9.91 8.25
N PHE A 262 3.75 -10.44 9.31
CA PHE A 262 2.32 -10.33 9.57
C PHE A 262 2.10 -9.80 10.98
N THR A 263 1.53 -8.59 11.11
CA THR A 263 1.13 -8.00 12.39
C THR A 263 -0.32 -8.32 12.68
N PHE A 264 -0.56 -9.12 13.71
CA PHE A 264 -1.88 -9.43 14.25
C PHE A 264 -2.19 -8.45 15.38
N ILE A 265 -3.42 -7.93 15.45
CA ILE A 265 -3.92 -7.08 16.54
C ILE A 265 -5.08 -7.81 17.22
N GLU A 266 -4.98 -8.08 18.53
CA GLU A 266 -5.95 -8.91 19.26
C GLU A 266 -7.28 -8.18 19.50
N GLY A 267 -8.41 -8.88 19.26
CA GLY A 267 -9.75 -8.30 19.33
C GLY A 267 -10.75 -9.04 18.45
N ILE A 268 -11.76 -8.34 17.91
CA ILE A 268 -12.86 -8.92 17.15
C ILE A 268 -12.95 -8.24 15.77
N PRO A 269 -12.86 -8.97 14.65
CA PRO A 269 -12.85 -8.34 13.33
C PRO A 269 -14.28 -7.95 12.88
N ALA A 270 -14.43 -6.85 12.11
CA ALA A 270 -15.71 -6.41 11.54
C ALA A 270 -16.55 -7.56 10.96
N ARG A 271 -15.92 -8.39 10.13
CA ARG A 271 -16.43 -9.67 9.65
C ARG A 271 -15.44 -10.78 9.97
N GLU A 272 -15.95 -11.87 10.52
CA GLU A 272 -15.19 -13.10 10.71
C GLU A 272 -15.47 -14.05 9.54
N THR A 273 -14.55 -14.09 8.58
CA THR A 273 -14.56 -15.07 7.49
C THR A 273 -14.16 -16.43 8.06
N TYR A 274 -15.06 -17.41 7.96
CA TYR A 274 -14.89 -18.73 8.57
C TYR A 274 -14.67 -19.84 7.53
N GLU A 275 -15.13 -19.62 6.29
CA GLU A 275 -14.89 -20.48 5.14
C GLU A 275 -14.58 -19.60 3.92
N HIS A 276 -13.65 -20.03 3.08
CA HIS A 276 -13.39 -19.42 1.78
C HIS A 276 -13.19 -20.53 0.73
N LYS A 277 -13.42 -20.21 -0.54
CA LYS A 277 -13.16 -21.13 -1.64
C LYS A 277 -12.67 -20.41 -2.89
N VAL A 278 -11.48 -20.78 -3.34
CA VAL A 278 -10.92 -20.41 -4.65
C VAL A 278 -11.65 -21.18 -5.76
N PHE A 279 -11.98 -20.51 -6.86
CA PHE A 279 -12.71 -21.09 -7.99
C PHE A 279 -12.03 -20.82 -9.35
N TRP A 280 -11.45 -19.64 -9.52
CA TRP A 280 -10.63 -19.29 -10.68
C TRP A 280 -9.25 -18.91 -10.14
N SER A 281 -8.18 -19.60 -10.56
CA SER A 281 -6.81 -19.27 -10.17
C SER A 281 -5.87 -19.65 -11.31
N GLY A 282 -5.11 -18.68 -11.84
CA GLY A 282 -4.21 -18.92 -12.97
C GLY A 282 -3.90 -17.69 -13.81
N ASN A 283 -3.36 -17.95 -15.02
CA ASN A 283 -3.04 -16.92 -16.01
C ASN A 283 -3.54 -17.34 -17.41
N PRO A 284 -4.86 -17.40 -17.68
CA PRO A 284 -5.41 -17.68 -19.00
C PRO A 284 -4.94 -16.69 -20.08
N THR A 285 -4.78 -17.19 -21.31
CA THR A 285 -4.63 -16.35 -22.51
C THR A 285 -5.95 -15.65 -22.82
N TYR A 286 -5.88 -14.43 -23.35
CA TYR A 286 -7.04 -13.63 -23.73
C TYR A 286 -7.06 -13.41 -25.26
N GLY A 287 -8.23 -13.57 -25.88
CA GLY A 287 -8.43 -13.38 -27.32
C GLY A 287 -7.82 -14.44 -28.24
N ASP A 288 -7.64 -15.69 -27.78
CA ASP A 288 -7.34 -16.82 -28.68
C ASP A 288 -8.66 -17.51 -29.09
N PRO A 289 -9.08 -17.45 -30.38
CA PRO A 289 -10.33 -18.09 -30.83
C PRO A 289 -10.34 -19.61 -30.67
N ASN A 290 -9.18 -20.25 -30.59
CA ASN A 290 -9.04 -21.71 -30.43
C ASN A 290 -9.14 -22.14 -28.97
N ASN A 291 -8.91 -21.21 -28.03
CA ASN A 291 -9.08 -21.44 -26.60
C ASN A 291 -9.62 -20.18 -25.89
N PRO A 292 -10.92 -19.86 -26.07
CA PRO A 292 -11.55 -18.71 -25.42
C PRO A 292 -11.42 -18.75 -23.89
N ILE A 293 -11.30 -17.58 -23.26
CA ILE A 293 -11.04 -17.43 -21.82
C ILE A 293 -12.19 -17.96 -20.95
N GLU A 294 -13.39 -18.07 -21.51
CA GLU A 294 -14.59 -18.69 -20.96
C GLU A 294 -14.40 -20.18 -20.65
N ASN A 295 -13.46 -20.86 -21.33
CA ASN A 295 -13.07 -22.24 -20.99
C ASN A 295 -12.47 -22.36 -19.59
N PHE A 296 -11.84 -21.29 -19.11
CA PHE A 296 -11.31 -21.15 -17.75
C PHE A 296 -12.34 -20.49 -16.82
N LEU A 297 -13.01 -19.42 -17.28
CA LEU A 297 -14.01 -18.65 -16.52
C LEU A 297 -15.41 -19.31 -16.45
N LYS A 298 -15.45 -20.63 -16.27
CA LYS A 298 -16.69 -21.39 -16.14
C LYS A 298 -17.53 -20.90 -14.94
N THR A 299 -18.84 -20.73 -15.16
CA THR A 299 -19.80 -20.30 -14.14
C THR A 299 -19.81 -21.24 -12.94
N GLN A 300 -19.71 -20.67 -11.74
CA GLN A 300 -19.65 -21.41 -10.47
C GLN A 300 -21.01 -21.48 -9.79
N SER A 301 -21.27 -22.54 -9.05
CA SER A 301 -22.45 -22.66 -8.19
C SER A 301 -22.06 -22.34 -6.75
N ILE A 302 -22.67 -21.30 -6.19
CA ILE A 302 -22.35 -20.74 -4.87
C ILE A 302 -23.54 -21.03 -3.94
N PRO A 303 -23.44 -22.00 -3.02
CA PRO A 303 -24.52 -22.33 -2.09
C PRO A 303 -24.67 -21.29 -0.97
N ARG A 304 -25.86 -21.24 -0.37
CA ARG A 304 -26.06 -20.63 0.94
C ARG A 304 -25.65 -21.65 2.00
N LEU A 305 -24.62 -21.36 2.79
CA LEU A 305 -24.21 -22.25 3.89
C LEU A 305 -25.15 -22.09 5.10
N HIS A 306 -25.40 -20.86 5.53
CA HIS A 306 -26.35 -20.56 6.62
C HIS A 306 -27.21 -19.30 6.34
N PRO A 307 -28.31 -19.09 7.11
CA PRO A 307 -29.20 -17.95 6.89
C PRO A 307 -28.56 -16.57 7.05
N GLN A 308 -27.63 -16.41 8.00
CA GLN A 308 -27.05 -15.13 8.45
C GLN A 308 -25.76 -14.70 7.74
N ASP A 309 -25.19 -15.52 6.85
CA ASP A 309 -23.83 -15.32 6.36
C ASP A 309 -23.74 -14.16 5.36
N GLN A 310 -22.68 -13.36 5.50
CA GLN A 310 -22.27 -12.37 4.51
C GLN A 310 -21.36 -13.03 3.48
N VAL A 311 -21.83 -13.07 2.24
CA VAL A 311 -21.20 -13.79 1.13
C VAL A 311 -20.63 -12.78 0.14
N THR A 312 -19.34 -12.85 -0.12
CA THR A 312 -18.62 -11.89 -0.99
C THR A 312 -17.79 -12.64 -2.03
N LEU A 313 -17.89 -12.21 -3.30
CA LEU A 313 -16.94 -12.60 -4.34
C LEU A 313 -15.76 -11.64 -4.30
N ARG A 314 -14.55 -12.15 -4.09
CA ARG A 314 -13.30 -11.41 -4.17
C ARG A 314 -12.57 -11.74 -5.47
N LEU A 315 -12.22 -10.72 -6.26
CA LEU A 315 -11.42 -10.86 -7.49
C LEU A 315 -10.10 -10.08 -7.39
N MET A 316 -8.98 -10.73 -7.76
CA MET A 316 -7.70 -10.08 -8.06
C MET A 316 -7.31 -10.39 -9.52
N THR A 317 -7.69 -9.49 -10.43
CA THR A 317 -7.38 -9.59 -11.87
C THR A 317 -6.34 -8.55 -12.26
N THR A 318 -5.30 -8.94 -12.99
CA THR A 318 -4.36 -8.02 -13.63
C THR A 318 -4.08 -8.44 -15.07
N GLY A 319 -4.09 -7.50 -16.01
CA GLY A 319 -3.80 -7.74 -17.44
C GLY A 319 -2.33 -7.61 -17.79
N HIS A 320 -1.83 -8.49 -18.67
CA HIS A 320 -0.42 -8.62 -19.04
C HIS A 320 -0.24 -8.87 -20.54
N GLY A 321 0.92 -8.46 -21.06
CA GLY A 321 1.27 -8.57 -22.48
C GLY A 321 0.93 -7.31 -23.27
N PHE A 322 1.65 -7.09 -24.37
CA PHE A 322 1.56 -5.92 -25.24
C PHE A 322 1.98 -6.30 -26.67
N GLY A 323 1.77 -5.42 -27.66
CA GLY A 323 2.17 -5.66 -29.05
C GLY A 323 1.29 -6.64 -29.86
N GLY A 324 0.24 -7.21 -29.23
CA GLY A 324 -0.88 -7.86 -29.92
C GLY A 324 -1.91 -6.82 -30.42
N THR A 325 -3.13 -7.27 -30.74
CA THR A 325 -4.25 -6.33 -30.95
C THR A 325 -4.40 -5.41 -29.72
N ASP A 326 -4.64 -4.11 -29.93
CA ASP A 326 -4.97 -3.14 -28.86
C ASP A 326 -3.93 -3.02 -27.72
N ASN A 327 -2.70 -3.52 -27.92
CA ASN A 327 -1.69 -3.72 -26.86
C ASN A 327 -2.23 -4.48 -25.62
N ALA A 328 -3.17 -5.40 -25.83
CA ALA A 328 -3.74 -6.19 -24.75
C ALA A 328 -2.74 -7.23 -24.19
N ALA A 329 -2.82 -7.60 -22.92
CA ALA A 329 -3.80 -7.14 -21.92
C ALA A 329 -3.25 -6.10 -20.92
N GLU A 330 -2.00 -5.66 -21.03
CA GLU A 330 -1.41 -4.67 -20.10
C GLU A 330 -1.96 -3.25 -20.32
N PHE A 331 -1.94 -2.78 -21.57
CA PHE A 331 -2.25 -1.38 -21.92
C PHE A 331 -3.62 -1.21 -22.61
N SER A 332 -4.44 -2.27 -22.64
CA SER A 332 -5.78 -2.28 -23.21
C SER A 332 -6.83 -2.05 -22.11
N GLN A 333 -7.69 -1.05 -22.29
CA GLN A 333 -8.81 -0.78 -21.39
C GLN A 333 -9.95 -1.79 -21.64
N LYS A 334 -10.36 -2.52 -20.61
CA LYS A 334 -11.45 -3.50 -20.69
C LYS A 334 -12.42 -3.40 -19.52
N THR A 335 -13.71 -3.58 -19.81
CA THR A 335 -14.77 -3.66 -18.81
C THR A 335 -15.28 -5.10 -18.69
N HIS A 336 -15.01 -5.74 -17.56
CA HIS A 336 -15.47 -7.10 -17.28
C HIS A 336 -16.80 -7.04 -16.51
N LYS A 337 -17.59 -8.12 -16.55
CA LYS A 337 -18.91 -8.18 -15.91
C LYS A 337 -19.02 -9.38 -14.98
N ILE A 338 -19.70 -9.18 -13.84
CA ILE A 338 -20.01 -10.23 -12.88
C ILE A 338 -21.50 -10.55 -13.02
N LEU A 339 -21.79 -11.78 -13.43
CA LEU A 339 -23.15 -12.24 -13.68
C LEU A 339 -23.65 -13.06 -12.49
N VAL A 340 -24.88 -12.81 -12.05
CA VAL A 340 -25.58 -13.61 -11.04
C VAL A 340 -26.82 -14.22 -11.67
N ASN A 341 -26.94 -15.56 -11.62
CA ASN A 341 -27.99 -16.36 -12.26
C ASN A 341 -28.13 -16.18 -13.79
N GLY A 342 -27.20 -15.47 -14.44
CA GLY A 342 -27.22 -15.13 -15.87
C GLY A 342 -27.50 -13.65 -16.15
N GLU A 343 -27.86 -12.87 -15.14
CA GLU A 343 -28.08 -11.42 -15.23
C GLU A 343 -26.79 -10.66 -14.89
N GLU A 344 -26.47 -9.60 -15.63
CA GLU A 344 -25.32 -8.74 -15.39
C GLU A 344 -25.58 -7.87 -14.15
N MET A 345 -24.89 -8.14 -13.03
CA MET A 345 -25.20 -7.47 -11.74
C MET A 345 -24.14 -6.50 -11.24
N PHE A 346 -22.90 -6.63 -11.69
CA PHE A 346 -21.80 -5.71 -11.38
C PHE A 346 -20.83 -5.63 -12.56
N GLU A 347 -20.08 -4.54 -12.63
CA GLU A 347 -19.03 -4.32 -13.62
C GLU A 347 -17.65 -4.16 -12.95
N GLN A 348 -16.60 -4.33 -13.73
CA GLN A 348 -15.22 -4.09 -13.37
C GLN A 348 -14.54 -3.36 -14.51
N TYR A 349 -14.49 -2.02 -14.44
CA TYR A 349 -13.62 -1.24 -15.32
C TYR A 349 -12.18 -1.45 -14.87
N LEU A 350 -11.48 -2.39 -15.50
CA LEU A 350 -10.18 -2.85 -15.02
C LEU A 350 -9.08 -1.95 -15.55
N TRP A 351 -8.92 -0.78 -14.93
CA TRP A 351 -7.90 0.21 -15.31
C TRP A 351 -7.43 1.03 -14.11
N ARG A 352 -6.11 1.20 -13.96
CA ARG A 352 -5.50 2.17 -13.04
C ARG A 352 -5.11 3.39 -13.85
N GLY A 353 -5.85 4.49 -13.67
CA GLY A 353 -5.64 5.77 -14.35
C GLY A 353 -4.62 6.70 -13.67
N ASP A 354 -4.00 6.21 -12.59
CA ASP A 354 -3.25 6.97 -11.60
C ASP A 354 -1.78 6.52 -11.47
N CYS A 355 -1.24 5.74 -12.41
CA CYS A 355 0.10 5.17 -12.26
C CYS A 355 1.22 6.22 -12.25
N GLY A 356 1.09 7.31 -13.01
CA GLY A 356 1.94 8.50 -12.89
C GLY A 356 1.90 9.17 -11.52
N GLN A 357 0.88 8.90 -10.71
CA GLN A 357 0.68 9.46 -9.37
C GLN A 357 1.17 8.52 -8.25
N ASN A 358 1.79 7.38 -8.58
CA ASN A 358 2.34 6.45 -7.60
C ASN A 358 3.31 7.17 -6.63
N PRO A 359 3.12 7.10 -5.29
CA PRO A 359 4.06 7.66 -4.32
C PRO A 359 5.48 7.06 -4.39
N ILE A 360 5.68 5.91 -5.06
CA ILE A 360 6.98 5.35 -5.38
C ILE A 360 7.48 5.94 -6.71
N TYR A 361 8.15 7.09 -6.62
CA TYR A 361 8.76 7.78 -7.76
C TYR A 361 10.05 8.51 -7.34
N PRO A 362 10.98 8.79 -8.26
CA PRO A 362 11.01 8.36 -9.67
C PRO A 362 11.37 6.88 -9.81
N GLN A 363 10.82 6.18 -10.82
CA GLN A 363 11.23 4.81 -11.17
C GLN A 363 11.80 4.76 -12.59
N ALA A 364 12.63 3.75 -12.89
CA ALA A 364 13.52 3.77 -14.06
C ALA A 364 12.92 3.34 -15.40
N GLY A 365 11.68 2.84 -15.42
CA GLY A 365 10.99 2.38 -16.62
C GLY A 365 9.73 3.18 -16.91
N THR A 366 8.77 2.58 -17.61
CA THR A 366 7.52 3.21 -18.03
C THR A 366 6.47 3.32 -16.91
N TRP A 367 6.90 3.52 -15.66
CA TRP A 367 6.08 3.39 -14.44
C TRP A 367 4.79 4.23 -14.43
N TYR A 368 4.82 5.33 -15.18
CA TYR A 368 3.75 6.31 -15.33
C TYR A 368 2.61 5.88 -16.25
N TYR A 369 2.84 4.96 -17.21
CA TYR A 369 1.76 4.47 -18.06
C TYR A 369 0.70 3.76 -17.23
N ASN A 370 -0.55 4.03 -17.57
CA ASN A 370 -1.72 3.41 -16.97
C ASN A 370 -1.90 1.97 -17.49
N ARG A 371 -2.40 1.07 -16.63
CA ARG A 371 -2.48 -0.39 -16.88
C ARG A 371 -3.80 -1.01 -16.46
N ALA A 372 -4.07 -2.20 -16.99
CA ALA A 372 -5.23 -3.02 -16.64
C ALA A 372 -5.17 -3.63 -15.22
N GLY A 373 -5.47 -2.80 -14.21
CA GLY A 373 -5.71 -3.22 -12.82
C GLY A 373 -4.53 -3.13 -11.85
N TRP A 374 -3.39 -2.57 -12.27
CA TRP A 374 -2.16 -2.46 -11.46
C TRP A 374 -1.32 -1.25 -11.86
N CYS A 375 -0.29 -0.94 -11.06
CA CYS A 375 0.77 0.01 -11.42
C CYS A 375 2.14 -0.56 -10.97
N PRO A 376 3.23 -0.32 -11.71
CA PRO A 376 4.59 -0.65 -11.26
C PRO A 376 4.92 -0.02 -9.91
N GLY A 377 5.39 -0.82 -8.95
CA GLY A 377 5.67 -0.36 -7.58
C GLY A 377 4.44 -0.12 -6.70
N ASP A 378 3.34 -0.83 -6.93
CA ASP A 378 2.13 -0.74 -6.12
C ASP A 378 1.48 -2.11 -5.81
N ILE A 379 0.53 -2.11 -4.88
CA ILE A 379 -0.33 -3.24 -4.55
C ILE A 379 -1.48 -3.41 -5.54
N VAL A 380 -1.82 -4.66 -5.83
CA VAL A 380 -2.99 -5.00 -6.64
C VAL A 380 -4.20 -5.10 -5.71
N GLN A 381 -5.03 -4.06 -5.71
CA GLN A 381 -6.26 -4.06 -4.92
C GLN A 381 -7.20 -5.16 -5.40
N TYR A 382 -7.84 -5.84 -4.43
CA TYR A 382 -8.92 -6.77 -4.72
C TYR A 382 -10.23 -6.02 -4.91
N TRP A 383 -11.14 -6.61 -5.68
CA TRP A 383 -12.52 -6.13 -5.84
C TRP A 383 -13.45 -7.08 -5.09
N ASP A 384 -14.14 -6.58 -4.08
CA ASP A 384 -15.15 -7.31 -3.32
C ASP A 384 -16.56 -6.98 -3.89
N TYR A 385 -17.32 -8.02 -4.23
CA TYR A 385 -18.70 -7.92 -4.71
C TYR A 385 -19.64 -8.64 -3.75
N HIS A 386 -20.52 -7.90 -3.07
CA HIS A 386 -21.40 -8.45 -2.04
C HIS A 386 -22.61 -9.19 -2.63
N LEU A 387 -22.67 -10.51 -2.41
CA LEU A 387 -23.65 -11.42 -2.99
C LEU A 387 -24.80 -11.80 -2.03
N THR A 388 -24.72 -11.46 -0.74
CA THR A 388 -25.69 -11.83 0.31
C THR A 388 -27.16 -11.62 -0.11
N ARG A 389 -27.45 -10.50 -0.78
CA ARG A 389 -28.82 -10.14 -1.22
C ARG A 389 -29.44 -11.15 -2.19
N PHE A 390 -28.64 -11.86 -2.99
CA PHE A 390 -29.14 -12.86 -3.93
C PHE A 390 -29.37 -14.24 -3.29
N LEU A 391 -28.73 -14.50 -2.14
CA LEU A 391 -28.86 -15.75 -1.37
C LEU A 391 -29.93 -15.64 -0.26
N THR A 392 -30.58 -14.48 -0.10
CA THR A 392 -31.55 -14.25 0.98
C THR A 392 -32.79 -15.16 0.87
N SER A 393 -33.20 -15.50 -0.36
CA SER A 393 -34.36 -16.36 -0.67
C SER A 393 -34.01 -17.58 -1.55
N ALA A 394 -32.72 -17.90 -1.72
CA ALA A 394 -32.26 -19.01 -2.57
C ALA A 394 -31.19 -19.87 -1.88
N ASP A 395 -31.26 -21.18 -2.06
CA ASP A 395 -30.28 -22.14 -1.51
C ASP A 395 -28.93 -22.11 -2.24
N SER A 396 -28.91 -21.57 -3.47
CA SER A 396 -27.68 -21.30 -4.22
C SER A 396 -27.91 -20.26 -5.32
N ILE A 397 -26.83 -19.66 -5.80
CA ILE A 397 -26.79 -18.80 -6.99
C ILE A 397 -25.71 -19.28 -7.96
N ARG A 398 -25.84 -18.94 -9.24
CA ARG A 398 -24.79 -19.14 -10.25
C ARG A 398 -24.00 -17.85 -10.44
N VAL A 399 -22.68 -17.88 -10.30
CA VAL A 399 -21.81 -16.70 -10.47
C VAL A 399 -20.91 -16.89 -11.67
N GLY A 400 -20.93 -15.94 -12.61
CA GLY A 400 -20.06 -15.89 -13.78
C GLY A 400 -19.18 -14.64 -13.76
N TYR A 401 -18.01 -14.74 -14.39
CA TYR A 401 -17.14 -13.60 -14.66
C TYR A 401 -16.92 -13.58 -16.18
N GLN A 402 -17.44 -12.56 -16.84
CA GLN A 402 -17.44 -12.42 -18.29
C GLN A 402 -16.47 -11.31 -18.70
N MET A 403 -15.59 -11.62 -19.63
CA MET A 403 -14.64 -10.65 -20.18
C MET A 403 -15.29 -9.86 -21.32
N GLU A 404 -14.74 -8.70 -21.63
CA GLU A 404 -15.10 -7.98 -22.86
C GLU A 404 -14.72 -8.83 -24.09
N PRO A 405 -15.55 -8.92 -25.14
CA PRO A 405 -15.20 -9.64 -26.37
C PRO A 405 -13.96 -9.03 -27.06
N TYR A 406 -12.97 -9.87 -27.36
CA TYR A 406 -11.68 -9.46 -27.91
C TYR A 406 -11.03 -10.60 -28.70
N GLU A 407 -10.28 -10.25 -29.75
CA GLU A 407 -9.49 -11.20 -30.56
C GLU A 407 -8.06 -10.68 -30.77
N ASN A 408 -7.09 -11.53 -30.47
CA ASN A 408 -5.68 -11.23 -30.67
C ASN A 408 -5.22 -11.76 -32.03
N MET A 409 -5.14 -10.87 -33.02
CA MET A 409 -4.70 -11.19 -34.38
C MET A 409 -3.21 -11.59 -34.46
N ASN A 410 -2.45 -11.43 -33.37
CA ASN A 410 -1.05 -11.82 -33.26
C ASN A 410 -0.82 -12.66 -31.99
N LEU A 411 -1.19 -13.95 -32.04
CA LEU A 411 -1.00 -14.90 -30.93
C LEU A 411 0.48 -15.10 -30.51
N GLY A 412 1.45 -14.64 -31.32
CA GLY A 412 2.86 -14.57 -30.92
C GLY A 412 3.15 -13.51 -29.85
N GLN A 413 2.29 -12.49 -29.73
CA GLN A 413 2.31 -11.48 -28.66
C GLN A 413 1.15 -11.75 -27.71
N ARG A 414 1.44 -12.52 -26.65
CA ARG A 414 0.42 -13.13 -25.78
C ARG A 414 -0.24 -12.12 -24.83
N ALA A 415 -1.46 -11.69 -25.15
CA ALA A 415 -2.39 -11.11 -24.19
C ALA A 415 -2.84 -12.15 -23.14
N SER A 416 -2.85 -11.80 -21.85
CA SER A 416 -3.29 -12.71 -20.77
C SER A 416 -3.68 -11.99 -19.49
N TYR A 417 -4.56 -12.60 -18.68
CA TYR A 417 -4.96 -12.07 -17.37
C TYR A 417 -4.54 -13.01 -16.26
N ILE A 418 -3.79 -12.51 -15.26
CA ILE A 418 -3.59 -13.24 -14.00
C ILE A 418 -4.83 -13.02 -13.14
N ILE A 419 -5.56 -14.09 -12.85
CA ILE A 419 -6.86 -14.07 -12.16
C ILE A 419 -6.76 -14.94 -10.91
N GLU A 420 -7.13 -14.37 -9.77
CA GLU A 420 -7.58 -15.10 -8.58
C GLU A 420 -9.03 -14.69 -8.31
N GLY A 421 -9.92 -15.67 -8.10
CA GLY A 421 -11.33 -15.45 -7.81
C GLY A 421 -11.83 -16.39 -6.73
N GLN A 422 -12.31 -15.81 -5.63
CA GLN A 422 -12.65 -16.50 -4.39
C GLN A 422 -14.06 -16.12 -3.90
N ILE A 423 -14.78 -17.05 -3.28
CA ILE A 423 -15.94 -16.72 -2.43
C ILE A 423 -15.52 -16.77 -0.97
N LEU A 424 -15.90 -15.73 -0.21
CA LEU A 424 -15.74 -15.64 1.24
C LEU A 424 -17.11 -15.80 1.91
N TYR A 425 -17.21 -16.67 2.91
CA TYR A 425 -18.37 -16.78 3.81
C TYR A 425 -17.97 -16.24 5.19
N SER A 426 -18.67 -15.20 5.62
CA SER A 426 -18.31 -14.43 6.81
C SER A 426 -19.51 -14.07 7.66
N LYS A 427 -19.27 -13.67 8.91
CA LYS A 427 -20.30 -13.18 9.83
C LYS A 427 -19.90 -11.82 10.36
N ALA A 428 -20.78 -10.83 10.26
CA ALA A 428 -20.56 -9.51 10.86
C ALA A 428 -20.58 -9.64 12.39
N ASN A 429 -19.63 -9.01 13.08
CA ASN A 429 -19.59 -8.96 14.54
C ASN A 429 -20.23 -7.69 15.13
N TYR A 430 -20.39 -6.63 14.32
CA TYR A 430 -20.87 -5.32 14.75
C TYR A 430 -22.11 -4.85 14.00
N VAL A 431 -22.87 -3.96 14.64
CA VAL A 431 -24.03 -3.26 14.09
C VAL A 431 -23.68 -1.80 13.77
N ASN A 432 -23.03 -1.08 14.67
CA ASN A 432 -22.57 0.29 14.51
C ASN A 432 -21.11 0.39 14.97
N ASN A 433 -20.17 0.20 14.05
CA ASN A 433 -18.75 0.41 14.30
C ASN A 433 -18.12 1.12 13.10
N ALA A 434 -17.32 2.15 13.36
CA ALA A 434 -16.54 2.88 12.37
C ALA A 434 -15.04 2.72 12.64
N SER A 435 -14.21 2.90 11.61
CA SER A 435 -12.78 3.06 11.80
C SER A 435 -12.16 4.07 10.85
N LEU A 436 -11.13 4.75 11.35
CA LEU A 436 -10.24 5.56 10.55
C LEU A 436 -9.23 4.61 9.86
N GLU A 437 -9.15 4.64 8.54
CA GLU A 437 -8.16 3.84 7.77
C GLU A 437 -6.92 4.67 7.45
N ALA A 438 -7.11 5.96 7.20
CA ALA A 438 -6.02 6.89 6.95
C ALA A 438 -6.38 8.33 7.29
N ILE A 439 -5.34 9.12 7.56
CA ILE A 439 -5.33 10.56 7.32
C ILE A 439 -4.50 10.74 6.05
N LYS A 440 -5.11 11.18 4.94
CA LYS A 440 -4.42 11.43 3.66
C LYS A 440 -3.62 12.73 3.71
N MET A 441 -4.21 13.77 4.30
CA MET A 441 -3.57 15.06 4.54
C MET A 441 -4.20 15.74 5.76
N PRO A 442 -3.42 16.48 6.59
CA PRO A 442 -1.96 16.61 6.53
C PRO A 442 -1.24 15.31 6.98
N ASN A 443 -0.20 14.87 6.26
CA ASN A 443 0.56 13.64 6.61
C ASN A 443 1.95 13.56 5.94
N ASN A 444 3.01 13.32 6.72
CA ASN A 444 4.38 13.07 6.24
C ASN A 444 4.64 11.65 5.72
N ALA A 445 3.70 10.70 5.89
CA ALA A 445 3.87 9.32 5.46
C ALA A 445 4.14 9.24 3.95
N TYR A 446 5.20 8.52 3.55
CA TYR A 446 5.69 8.47 2.17
C TYR A 446 4.60 8.11 1.14
N ARG A 447 3.62 7.27 1.52
CA ARG A 447 2.46 6.89 0.69
C ARG A 447 1.54 8.05 0.29
N PHE A 448 1.61 9.19 0.98
CA PHE A 448 0.77 10.37 0.74
C PHE A 448 1.57 11.62 0.34
N ARG A 449 2.90 11.50 0.14
CA ARG A 449 3.79 12.64 -0.17
C ARG A 449 3.49 13.34 -1.50
N ARG A 450 2.67 12.77 -2.39
CA ARG A 450 2.20 13.44 -3.62
C ARG A 450 1.09 14.48 -3.37
N MET A 451 0.51 14.48 -2.16
CA MET A 451 -0.55 15.40 -1.71
C MET A 451 -0.11 16.30 -0.54
N ASN A 452 1.14 16.16 -0.06
CA ASN A 452 1.65 16.78 1.17
C ASN A 452 3.04 17.37 0.93
N PRO A 453 3.46 18.45 1.62
CA PRO A 453 2.76 19.15 2.71
C PRO A 453 1.54 19.95 2.21
N VAL A 454 0.74 20.50 3.13
CA VAL A 454 -0.49 21.24 2.78
C VAL A 454 -0.48 22.67 3.31
N CYS A 455 -1.24 23.55 2.66
CA CYS A 455 -1.35 24.95 3.08
C CYS A 455 -2.24 25.10 4.31
N SER A 456 -1.88 26.03 5.20
CA SER A 456 -2.81 26.56 6.20
C SER A 456 -4.09 27.06 5.51
N GLY A 457 -5.25 26.74 6.06
CA GLY A 457 -6.57 26.99 5.46
C GLY A 457 -7.10 25.84 4.58
N GLN A 458 -6.30 24.80 4.28
CA GLN A 458 -6.82 23.63 3.54
C GLN A 458 -7.56 22.67 4.47
N LYS A 459 -8.53 21.96 3.89
CA LYS A 459 -9.30 20.90 4.55
C LYS A 459 -8.43 19.67 4.78
N PRO A 460 -8.35 19.11 5.99
CA PRO A 460 -7.84 17.75 6.17
C PRO A 460 -8.71 16.74 5.43
N VAL A 461 -8.11 15.66 4.92
CA VAL A 461 -8.82 14.56 4.26
C VAL A 461 -8.49 13.25 4.97
N ILE A 462 -9.52 12.52 5.37
CA ILE A 462 -9.43 11.22 6.05
C ILE A 462 -10.15 10.13 5.26
N ILE A 463 -9.80 8.87 5.49
CA ILE A 463 -10.53 7.70 5.01
C ILE A 463 -11.22 7.03 6.20
N VAL A 464 -12.52 6.81 6.09
CA VAL A 464 -13.33 6.12 7.11
C VAL A 464 -14.01 4.90 6.51
N LYS A 465 -13.93 3.78 7.22
CA LYS A 465 -14.60 2.51 6.90
C LYS A 465 -15.81 2.30 7.80
N ASN A 466 -16.88 1.74 7.25
CA ASN A 466 -17.96 1.19 8.08
C ASN A 466 -17.68 -0.29 8.38
N GLN A 467 -17.48 -0.62 9.65
CA GLN A 467 -17.30 -1.99 10.14
C GLN A 467 -18.60 -2.60 10.71
N GLY A 468 -19.71 -1.85 10.80
CA GLY A 468 -21.01 -2.31 11.27
C GLY A 468 -21.98 -2.72 10.16
N ILE A 469 -22.84 -3.71 10.40
CA ILE A 469 -23.83 -4.16 9.41
C ILE A 469 -24.94 -3.12 9.12
N ALA A 470 -25.16 -2.14 10.01
CA ALA A 470 -25.97 -0.97 9.68
C ALA A 470 -25.16 0.01 8.82
N THR A 471 -25.74 0.49 7.72
CA THR A 471 -25.14 1.54 6.89
C THR A 471 -24.79 2.75 7.76
N LEU A 472 -23.55 3.22 7.66
CA LEU A 472 -23.07 4.38 8.40
C LEU A 472 -23.59 5.64 7.71
N SER A 473 -24.52 6.32 8.39
CA SER A 473 -25.32 7.44 7.87
C SER A 473 -25.03 8.77 8.56
N ALA A 474 -24.53 8.71 9.80
CA ALA A 474 -24.02 9.85 10.55
C ALA A 474 -22.80 9.42 11.38
N LEU A 475 -21.84 10.33 11.59
CA LEU A 475 -20.63 10.08 12.37
C LEU A 475 -20.13 11.39 12.98
N ARG A 476 -19.67 11.34 14.23
CA ARG A 476 -18.99 12.47 14.87
C ARG A 476 -17.48 12.26 14.78
N ILE A 477 -16.76 13.29 14.37
CA ILE A 477 -15.32 13.22 14.16
C ILE A 477 -14.68 14.25 15.09
N ARG A 478 -13.82 13.79 16.00
CA ARG A 478 -13.05 14.60 16.94
C ARG A 478 -11.63 14.76 16.41
N TYR A 479 -11.09 15.97 16.36
CA TYR A 479 -9.77 16.20 15.76
C TYR A 479 -9.05 17.42 16.35
N LYS A 480 -7.71 17.36 16.39
CA LYS A 480 -6.86 18.46 16.87
C LYS A 480 -5.45 18.43 16.30
N ILE A 481 -4.77 19.56 16.43
CA ILE A 481 -3.33 19.70 16.20
C ILE A 481 -2.62 19.71 17.55
N ASP A 482 -1.59 18.88 17.69
CA ASP A 482 -0.80 18.68 18.91
C ASP A 482 -1.66 18.49 20.17
N ASN A 483 -1.38 19.27 21.22
CA ASN A 483 -2.12 19.31 22.48
C ASN A 483 -3.15 20.47 22.51
N GLY A 484 -3.55 20.98 21.34
CA GLY A 484 -4.60 21.99 21.22
C GLY A 484 -6.00 21.44 21.56
N GLU A 485 -7.01 22.31 21.44
CA GLU A 485 -8.38 21.94 21.75
C GLU A 485 -8.98 20.93 20.75
N ASP A 486 -9.82 20.03 21.26
CA ASP A 486 -10.56 19.06 20.46
C ASP A 486 -11.66 19.76 19.66
N LYS A 487 -11.49 19.87 18.34
CA LYS A 487 -12.54 20.30 17.41
C LYS A 487 -13.44 19.12 17.05
N TYR A 488 -14.69 19.42 16.70
CA TYR A 488 -15.71 18.42 16.35
C TYR A 488 -16.36 18.74 15.01
N PHE A 489 -16.58 17.72 14.20
CA PHE A 489 -17.34 17.77 12.97
C PHE A 489 -18.43 16.69 13.00
N LEU A 490 -19.65 17.04 12.59
CA LEU A 490 -20.75 16.10 12.43
C LEU A 490 -20.91 15.81 10.93
N TRP A 491 -20.46 14.62 10.53
CA TRP A 491 -20.59 14.13 9.16
C TRP A 491 -21.91 13.36 9.00
N ALA A 492 -22.48 13.45 7.80
CA ALA A 492 -23.61 12.63 7.37
C ALA A 492 -23.41 12.18 5.92
N GLY A 493 -23.92 10.99 5.58
CA GLY A 493 -23.73 10.38 4.27
C GLY A 493 -24.29 8.96 4.19
N ASN A 494 -23.61 8.07 3.47
CA ASN A 494 -24.02 6.68 3.28
C ASN A 494 -22.80 5.81 2.95
N ILE A 495 -22.24 5.12 3.95
CA ILE A 495 -21.16 4.14 3.76
C ILE A 495 -21.72 2.73 4.11
N PRO A 496 -21.94 1.85 3.12
CA PRO A 496 -22.38 0.47 3.36
C PRO A 496 -21.38 -0.35 4.18
N PHE A 497 -21.81 -1.48 4.73
CA PHE A 497 -20.95 -2.39 5.50
C PHE A 497 -19.70 -2.81 4.71
N MET A 498 -18.53 -2.72 5.34
CA MET A 498 -17.18 -2.94 4.81
C MET A 498 -16.68 -1.93 3.76
N GLU A 499 -17.51 -1.00 3.29
CA GLU A 499 -17.11 0.04 2.35
C GLU A 499 -16.32 1.17 3.05
N GLU A 500 -15.61 1.97 2.25
CA GLU A 500 -14.80 3.12 2.67
C GLU A 500 -15.23 4.39 1.93
N ALA A 501 -15.04 5.55 2.57
CA ALA A 501 -15.21 6.85 1.93
C ALA A 501 -14.13 7.85 2.38
N GLU A 502 -13.81 8.78 1.48
CA GLU A 502 -13.02 9.97 1.84
C GLU A 502 -13.94 11.01 2.51
N ILE A 503 -13.49 11.59 3.61
CA ILE A 503 -14.20 12.68 4.30
C ILE A 503 -13.26 13.88 4.39
N GLU A 504 -13.71 15.01 3.83
CA GLU A 504 -13.09 16.31 4.08
C GLU A 504 -13.55 16.83 5.45
N LEU A 505 -12.60 17.24 6.30
CA LEU A 505 -12.89 17.96 7.54
C LEU A 505 -12.92 19.47 7.30
N PRO A 506 -13.57 20.27 8.17
CA PRO A 506 -13.49 21.73 8.12
C PRO A 506 -12.04 22.24 8.06
N ALA A 507 -11.84 23.33 7.32
CA ALA A 507 -10.53 23.95 7.10
C ALA A 507 -9.78 24.20 8.42
N LEU A 508 -8.47 23.96 8.42
CA LEU A 508 -7.61 24.20 9.58
C LEU A 508 -6.52 25.22 9.28
N GLY A 509 -6.37 26.18 10.20
CA GLY A 509 -5.12 26.91 10.33
C GLY A 509 -4.03 25.95 10.80
N PHE A 510 -3.01 25.69 9.98
CA PHE A 510 -1.86 24.87 10.35
C PHE A 510 -0.76 25.79 10.92
N PRO A 511 -0.33 25.58 12.19
CA PRO A 511 0.77 26.34 12.78
C PRO A 511 2.10 26.07 12.06
N SER A 512 3.09 26.94 12.28
CA SER A 512 4.36 26.92 11.55
C SER A 512 5.42 26.01 12.20
N GLY A 513 5.66 24.85 11.59
CA GLY A 513 6.73 23.94 12.02
C GLY A 513 6.48 22.48 11.63
N ASP A 514 7.03 21.59 12.45
CA ASP A 514 6.73 20.16 12.44
C ASP A 514 5.70 19.90 13.56
N HIS A 515 4.56 19.33 13.18
CA HIS A 515 3.38 19.22 14.04
C HIS A 515 2.76 17.82 13.95
N THR A 516 1.83 17.53 14.85
CA THR A 516 1.02 16.31 14.83
C THR A 516 -0.45 16.64 14.62
N PHE A 517 -1.12 15.85 13.77
CA PHE A 517 -2.56 15.92 13.58
C PHE A 517 -3.19 14.62 14.09
N THR A 518 -4.13 14.74 15.03
CA THR A 518 -4.86 13.61 15.61
C THR A 518 -6.32 13.69 15.21
N VAL A 519 -6.86 12.58 14.71
CA VAL A 519 -8.28 12.41 14.40
C VAL A 519 -8.79 11.15 15.09
N GLN A 520 -10.01 11.22 15.61
CA GLN A 520 -10.78 10.10 16.11
C GLN A 520 -12.19 10.11 15.49
N VAL A 521 -12.66 8.96 15.00
CA VAL A 521 -14.08 8.72 14.69
C VAL A 521 -14.82 8.24 15.94
N ILE A 522 -16.03 8.76 16.20
CA ILE A 522 -16.87 8.41 17.35
C ILE A 522 -18.37 8.50 17.00
N GLU A 523 -19.19 7.87 17.84
CA GLU A 523 -20.66 7.95 17.80
C GLU A 523 -21.30 7.54 16.44
N PRO A 524 -20.94 6.39 15.83
CA PRO A 524 -21.51 5.93 14.55
C PRO A 524 -23.04 5.80 14.65
N ASN A 525 -23.76 6.40 13.70
CA ASN A 525 -25.22 6.51 13.69
C ASN A 525 -25.82 7.08 15.01
N GLY A 526 -25.05 7.86 15.77
CA GLY A 526 -25.44 8.34 17.10
C GLY A 526 -25.60 7.23 18.14
N LYS A 527 -24.80 6.16 18.03
CA LYS A 527 -24.70 5.03 18.96
C LYS A 527 -23.29 4.92 19.51
N LEU A 528 -23.13 4.18 20.63
CA LEU A 528 -21.81 3.81 21.10
C LEU A 528 -21.10 2.99 20.01
N ASP A 529 -19.81 3.26 19.80
CA ASP A 529 -18.98 2.48 18.89
C ASP A 529 -18.60 1.13 19.54
N GLU A 530 -18.82 0.02 18.84
CA GLU A 530 -18.65 -1.35 19.38
C GLU A 530 -17.17 -1.82 19.38
N SER A 531 -16.31 -1.08 18.69
CA SER A 531 -14.86 -1.13 18.87
C SER A 531 -14.29 0.23 19.27
N VAL A 532 -13.05 0.19 19.75
CA VAL A 532 -12.17 1.36 19.85
C VAL A 532 -10.86 1.17 19.06
N ILE A 533 -10.72 0.04 18.34
CA ILE A 533 -9.52 -0.31 17.57
C ILE A 533 -9.65 0.28 16.16
N GLY A 534 -8.83 1.29 15.90
CA GLY A 534 -8.80 1.98 14.61
C GLY A 534 -9.58 3.29 14.60
N ASP A 535 -10.29 3.65 15.67
CA ASP A 535 -10.98 4.94 15.79
C ASP A 535 -10.03 6.12 15.60
N THR A 536 -8.87 6.04 16.27
CA THR A 536 -7.92 7.13 16.45
C THR A 536 -6.67 6.89 15.61
N LYS A 537 -6.18 7.94 14.94
CA LYS A 537 -4.80 8.01 14.44
C LYS A 537 -4.22 9.38 14.70
N THR A 538 -2.93 9.39 15.02
CA THR A 538 -2.07 10.57 15.03
C THR A 538 -1.03 10.43 13.92
N VAL A 539 -0.81 11.49 13.16
CA VAL A 539 0.22 11.55 12.11
C VAL A 539 1.05 12.82 12.25
N SER A 540 2.34 12.74 12.00
CA SER A 540 3.19 13.93 11.88
C SER A 540 3.00 14.59 10.51
N PHE A 541 3.04 15.92 10.47
CA PHE A 541 3.07 16.71 9.25
C PHE A 541 4.07 17.85 9.37
N THR A 542 4.62 18.32 8.25
CA THR A 542 5.38 19.58 8.17
C THR A 542 4.67 20.57 7.26
N ASN A 543 5.03 21.85 7.38
CA ASN A 543 4.52 22.88 6.48
C ASN A 543 5.32 22.97 5.16
N PRO A 544 4.73 23.54 4.09
CA PRO A 544 5.45 23.89 2.88
C PRO A 544 6.63 24.84 3.14
N LYS A 545 7.65 24.81 2.28
CA LYS A 545 8.79 25.74 2.38
C LYS A 545 8.32 27.19 2.25
N GLN A 546 8.78 28.04 3.16
CA GLN A 546 8.48 29.47 3.18
C GLN A 546 9.59 30.29 2.48
N THR A 547 9.21 31.28 1.67
CA THR A 547 10.09 32.34 1.16
C THR A 547 9.87 33.66 1.90
N THR A 548 10.88 34.51 1.93
CA THR A 548 10.86 35.87 2.49
C THR A 548 10.72 36.97 1.41
N ALA A 549 10.84 36.62 0.13
CA ALA A 549 10.42 37.47 -0.99
C ALA A 549 9.19 36.91 -1.71
N GLY A 550 8.32 37.81 -2.19
CA GLY A 550 7.15 37.48 -3.01
C GLY A 550 7.46 37.17 -4.48
N LYS A 551 8.66 37.55 -4.94
CA LYS A 551 9.09 37.30 -6.31
C LYS A 551 9.76 35.94 -6.42
N ILE A 552 9.08 35.01 -7.07
CA ILE A 552 9.54 33.63 -7.29
C ILE A 552 9.84 33.43 -8.77
N ALA A 553 10.95 32.74 -9.07
CA ALA A 553 11.37 32.42 -10.43
C ALA A 553 11.32 30.92 -10.72
N LEU A 554 10.75 30.59 -11.87
CA LEU A 554 10.80 29.28 -12.50
C LEU A 554 11.94 29.27 -13.53
N PHE A 555 12.75 28.22 -13.47
CA PHE A 555 13.64 27.83 -14.56
C PHE A 555 13.20 26.45 -15.01
N LEU A 556 12.73 26.35 -16.26
CA LEU A 556 12.23 25.12 -16.87
C LEU A 556 12.97 24.89 -18.19
N LYS A 557 13.47 23.68 -18.39
CA LYS A 557 14.00 23.19 -19.65
C LYS A 557 13.11 22.02 -20.04
N THR A 558 12.42 22.12 -21.18
CA THR A 558 11.71 20.96 -21.73
C THR A 558 12.70 19.94 -22.27
N ASP A 559 12.26 18.69 -22.25
CA ASP A 559 12.93 17.53 -22.84
C ASP A 559 12.74 17.51 -24.37
N ILE A 560 13.17 16.43 -25.04
CA ILE A 560 12.88 16.15 -26.46
C ILE A 560 12.65 14.65 -26.60
N VAL A 561 11.51 14.22 -27.18
CA VAL A 561 11.26 12.83 -27.59
C VAL A 561 10.98 12.76 -29.09
N SER A 562 11.65 11.82 -29.77
CA SER A 562 11.60 11.73 -31.23
C SER A 562 10.20 11.35 -31.74
N GLY A 563 9.51 12.31 -32.36
CA GLY A 563 8.18 12.11 -32.96
C GLY A 563 6.99 12.29 -32.01
N ILE A 564 7.24 12.74 -30.78
CA ILE A 564 6.20 13.02 -29.78
C ILE A 564 6.39 14.47 -29.30
N PRO A 565 5.49 15.42 -29.65
CA PRO A 565 5.58 16.80 -29.21
C PRO A 565 5.53 16.92 -27.68
N ASN A 566 6.30 17.84 -27.12
CA ASN A 566 6.33 18.08 -25.68
C ASN A 566 4.96 18.49 -25.10
N GLY A 567 4.47 17.72 -24.12
CA GLY A 567 3.18 17.93 -23.45
C GLY A 567 3.24 18.80 -22.18
N ILE A 568 4.32 19.56 -21.96
CA ILE A 568 4.52 20.25 -20.68
C ILE A 568 3.69 21.51 -20.58
N ARG A 569 2.99 21.63 -19.46
CA ARG A 569 2.43 22.89 -18.96
C ARG A 569 2.60 23.01 -17.46
N TYR A 570 2.47 24.23 -16.94
CA TYR A 570 2.46 24.48 -15.50
C TYR A 570 1.36 25.47 -15.11
N GLU A 571 0.95 25.36 -13.85
CA GLU A 571 0.06 26.27 -13.14
C GLU A 571 0.73 26.78 -11.84
N VAL A 572 0.31 27.96 -11.40
CA VAL A 572 0.51 28.46 -10.03
C VAL A 572 -0.88 28.75 -9.48
N GLN A 573 -1.31 27.95 -8.51
CA GLN A 573 -2.56 28.10 -7.78
C GLN A 573 -2.29 28.68 -6.39
N ASP A 574 -3.27 29.36 -5.79
CA ASP A 574 -3.25 29.75 -4.37
C ASP A 574 -3.80 28.64 -3.44
N SER A 575 -4.07 28.99 -2.19
CA SER A 575 -4.61 28.09 -1.17
C SER A 575 -6.05 27.64 -1.45
N GLU A 576 -6.83 28.47 -2.14
CA GLU A 576 -8.24 28.27 -2.49
C GLU A 576 -8.41 27.52 -3.83
N GLY A 577 -7.34 27.45 -4.63
CA GLY A 577 -7.28 26.74 -5.90
C GLY A 577 -7.47 27.64 -7.13
N TYR A 578 -7.48 28.96 -6.94
CA TYR A 578 -7.56 29.90 -8.06
C TYR A 578 -6.22 29.97 -8.80
N VAL A 579 -6.26 29.89 -10.14
CA VAL A 579 -5.07 29.90 -10.99
C VAL A 579 -4.56 31.33 -11.15
N ILE A 580 -3.50 31.66 -10.41
CA ILE A 580 -2.79 32.94 -10.48
C ILE A 580 -2.03 33.07 -11.81
N LYS A 581 -1.51 31.96 -12.35
CA LYS A 581 -0.74 31.92 -13.59
C LYS A 581 -0.73 30.52 -14.20
N GLU A 582 -0.89 30.41 -15.51
CA GLU A 582 -0.72 29.17 -16.27
C GLU A 582 0.15 29.40 -17.50
N ARG A 583 0.83 28.35 -17.99
CA ARG A 583 1.58 28.39 -19.25
C ARG A 583 1.88 26.98 -19.77
N GLY A 584 1.67 26.75 -21.07
CA GLY A 584 1.99 25.49 -21.76
C GLY A 584 2.35 25.73 -23.23
N ASN A 585 2.13 24.71 -24.07
CA ASN A 585 2.45 24.73 -25.51
C ASN A 585 3.92 25.11 -25.79
N PHE A 586 4.84 24.58 -24.97
CA PHE A 586 6.26 24.78 -25.15
C PHE A 586 6.76 24.02 -26.39
N GLN A 587 7.93 24.43 -26.90
CA GLN A 587 8.62 23.69 -27.95
C GLN A 587 9.55 22.67 -27.30
N ASP A 588 9.81 21.56 -28.00
CA ASP A 588 10.79 20.56 -27.59
C ASP A 588 12.16 21.23 -27.34
N GLY A 589 12.79 20.95 -26.21
CA GLY A 589 14.07 21.54 -25.83
C GLY A 589 14.05 23.05 -25.58
N ALA A 590 12.90 23.71 -25.43
CA ALA A 590 12.80 25.10 -25.02
C ALA A 590 13.40 25.36 -23.63
N SER A 591 14.05 26.52 -23.47
CA SER A 591 14.57 27.02 -22.19
C SER A 591 13.67 28.15 -21.69
N ILE A 592 12.72 27.83 -20.83
CA ILE A 592 11.78 28.78 -20.22
C ILE A 592 12.38 29.37 -18.95
N ARG A 593 12.33 30.70 -18.86
CA ARG A 593 12.50 31.44 -17.61
C ARG A 593 11.22 32.21 -17.38
N ASP A 594 10.66 32.05 -16.20
CA ASP A 594 9.44 32.76 -15.83
C ASP A 594 9.54 33.29 -14.40
N THR A 595 8.70 34.25 -14.07
CA THR A 595 8.67 34.91 -12.77
C THR A 595 7.25 35.30 -12.44
N PHE A 596 6.91 35.19 -11.16
CA PHE A 596 5.62 35.53 -10.60
C PHE A 596 5.86 36.34 -9.33
N ASP A 597 5.07 37.40 -9.16
CA ASP A 597 5.09 38.27 -7.99
C ASP A 597 3.84 37.94 -7.18
N LEU A 598 4.04 37.34 -6.02
CA LEU A 598 3.00 36.75 -5.19
C LEU A 598 2.92 37.50 -3.86
N GLU A 599 1.70 37.72 -3.37
CA GLU A 599 1.43 38.33 -2.06
C GLU A 599 1.71 37.35 -0.91
N ASP A 600 1.58 37.82 0.34
CA ASP A 600 1.67 36.92 1.50
C ASP A 600 0.55 35.88 1.42
N GLY A 601 0.91 34.59 1.42
CA GLY A 601 -0.06 33.51 1.18
C GLY A 601 0.61 32.15 1.00
N CYS A 602 -0.20 31.13 0.68
CA CYS A 602 0.30 29.78 0.38
C CYS A 602 -0.17 29.36 -1.02
N TYR A 603 0.72 28.71 -1.76
CA TYR A 603 0.59 28.47 -3.19
C TYR A 603 1.01 27.04 -3.54
N LYS A 604 0.50 26.54 -4.67
CA LYS A 604 0.95 25.32 -5.34
C LYS A 604 1.48 25.70 -6.71
N PHE A 605 2.75 25.40 -6.97
CA PHE A 605 3.19 25.22 -8.36
C PHE A 605 2.82 23.79 -8.78
N ILE A 606 2.15 23.63 -9.90
CA ILE A 606 1.83 22.32 -10.47
C ILE A 606 2.43 22.26 -11.86
N ILE A 607 3.19 21.20 -12.17
CA ILE A 607 3.66 20.90 -13.52
C ILE A 607 3.01 19.62 -13.99
N TYR A 608 2.63 19.57 -15.26
CA TYR A 608 1.96 18.46 -15.92
C TYR A 608 2.76 18.04 -17.16
N ASP A 609 2.79 16.74 -17.46
CA ASP A 609 3.11 16.21 -18.78
C ASP A 609 1.87 15.50 -19.33
N GLU A 610 1.22 16.15 -20.31
CA GLU A 610 -0.02 15.67 -20.94
C GLU A 610 0.24 14.89 -22.24
N ALA A 611 1.51 14.57 -22.57
CA ALA A 611 1.88 13.78 -23.76
C ALA A 611 2.22 12.32 -23.42
N LEU A 612 3.21 12.08 -22.56
CA LEU A 612 3.66 10.72 -22.19
C LEU A 612 3.35 10.35 -20.75
N GLY A 613 3.30 11.36 -19.87
CA GLY A 613 3.37 11.17 -18.42
C GLY A 613 4.77 10.77 -17.93
N ASP A 614 5.82 10.86 -18.75
CA ASP A 614 7.19 10.60 -18.28
C ASP A 614 7.79 11.80 -17.53
N GLY A 615 7.20 12.97 -17.74
CA GLY A 615 7.58 14.23 -17.14
C GLY A 615 8.59 14.97 -18.01
N LEU A 616 9.81 15.10 -17.51
CA LEU A 616 10.93 15.77 -18.18
C LEU A 616 12.16 14.86 -18.27
N TYR A 617 12.00 13.54 -18.09
CA TYR A 617 13.11 12.59 -18.01
C TYR A 617 12.80 11.34 -18.83
N PRO A 618 12.74 11.46 -20.16
CA PRO A 618 12.57 10.32 -21.02
C PRO A 618 13.68 9.28 -20.86
N ILE A 619 13.27 8.03 -21.03
CA ILE A 619 14.10 6.83 -20.99
C ILE A 619 14.39 6.26 -22.40
N PHE A 620 13.73 6.82 -23.42
CA PHE A 620 13.80 6.37 -24.81
C PHE A 620 15.12 6.73 -25.48
N GLN A 621 15.60 5.87 -26.39
CA GLN A 621 16.83 6.13 -27.15
C GLN A 621 16.68 7.37 -28.05
N GLY A 622 17.68 8.24 -28.04
CA GLY A 622 17.68 9.48 -28.84
C GLY A 622 16.93 10.65 -28.21
N SER A 623 16.27 10.47 -27.07
CA SER A 623 15.67 11.56 -26.30
C SER A 623 16.71 12.45 -25.61
N THR A 624 16.33 13.69 -25.29
CA THR A 624 17.12 14.57 -24.41
C THR A 624 16.28 14.96 -23.20
N ARG A 625 16.91 15.16 -22.03
CA ARG A 625 16.18 15.35 -20.77
C ARG A 625 16.05 16.82 -20.38
N GLY A 626 14.88 17.15 -19.85
CA GLY A 626 14.57 18.44 -19.26
C GLY A 626 14.92 18.51 -17.78
N PHE A 627 14.54 19.62 -17.15
CA PHE A 627 14.58 19.83 -15.71
C PHE A 627 13.75 21.07 -15.33
N TYR A 628 13.41 21.20 -14.04
CA TYR A 628 12.84 22.43 -13.52
C TYR A 628 13.33 22.76 -12.11
N SER A 629 13.32 24.04 -11.77
CA SER A 629 13.59 24.53 -10.43
C SER A 629 12.77 25.78 -10.11
N LEU A 630 12.34 25.87 -8.86
CA LEU A 630 11.63 26.98 -8.26
C LEU A 630 12.50 27.59 -7.17
N ARG A 631 12.76 28.88 -7.28
CA ARG A 631 13.52 29.61 -6.25
C ARG A 631 13.02 31.02 -6.06
N GLU A 632 13.27 31.51 -4.86
CA GLU A 632 13.18 32.90 -4.49
C GLU A 632 14.10 33.80 -5.34
N VAL A 633 13.66 35.03 -5.63
CA VAL A 633 14.46 36.05 -6.33
C VAL A 633 14.97 37.07 -5.31
N GLY A 634 16.29 37.21 -5.21
CA GLY A 634 16.96 38.11 -4.27
C GLY A 634 17.30 37.49 -2.91
N GLY A 635 16.55 36.46 -2.48
CA GLY A 635 16.89 35.62 -1.34
C GLY A 635 17.63 34.33 -1.73
N SER A 636 17.75 33.41 -0.77
CA SER A 636 18.51 32.16 -0.90
C SER A 636 17.63 30.90 -1.01
N THR A 637 16.30 31.03 -0.89
CA THR A 637 15.40 29.88 -0.74
C THR A 637 15.19 29.13 -2.06
N ILE A 638 15.65 27.88 -2.12
CA ILE A 638 15.28 26.93 -3.17
C ILE A 638 14.04 26.17 -2.71
N ILE A 639 12.89 26.49 -3.30
CA ILE A 639 11.61 25.79 -3.08
C ILE A 639 11.76 24.36 -3.59
N PHE A 640 12.10 24.17 -4.87
CA PHE A 640 12.30 22.85 -5.46
C PHE A 640 13.36 22.87 -6.56
N ASN A 641 14.01 21.74 -6.77
CA ASN A 641 14.94 21.53 -7.86
C ASN A 641 14.92 20.05 -8.29
N SER A 642 14.44 19.77 -9.50
CA SER A 642 14.40 18.42 -10.06
C SER A 642 15.80 17.85 -10.33
N GLN A 643 16.83 18.70 -10.32
CA GLN A 643 18.24 18.31 -10.44
C GLN A 643 18.89 17.92 -9.11
N ALA A 644 18.27 18.24 -7.97
CA ALA A 644 18.77 17.84 -6.65
C ALA A 644 18.49 16.35 -6.36
N ALA A 645 19.23 15.78 -5.41
CA ALA A 645 18.84 14.55 -4.74
C ALA A 645 17.73 14.90 -3.72
N ASN A 646 16.57 14.27 -3.85
CA ASN A 646 15.44 14.42 -2.92
C ASN A 646 15.04 13.03 -2.37
N TYR A 647 14.42 12.97 -1.18
CA TYR A 647 13.88 11.75 -0.56
C TYR A 647 14.78 10.49 -0.59
N GLY A 648 16.10 10.65 -0.49
CA GLY A 648 17.09 9.55 -0.49
C GLY A 648 17.42 8.95 -1.86
N GLN A 649 16.82 9.45 -2.94
CA GLN A 649 17.09 9.02 -4.31
C GLN A 649 18.21 9.85 -4.98
N PRO A 650 18.82 9.37 -6.07
CA PRO A 650 19.83 10.11 -6.83
C PRO A 650 19.41 11.52 -7.31
N ALA A 651 20.40 12.32 -7.67
CA ALA A 651 20.22 13.60 -8.34
C ALA A 651 19.65 13.44 -9.77
N ALA A 652 19.08 14.52 -10.32
CA ALA A 652 18.51 14.65 -11.67
C ALA A 652 17.33 13.76 -12.06
N ILE A 653 17.06 12.63 -11.39
CA ILE A 653 15.93 11.76 -11.76
C ILE A 653 14.55 12.33 -11.37
N TYR A 654 14.46 13.37 -10.52
CA TYR A 654 13.20 14.03 -10.14
C TYR A 654 12.54 14.82 -11.27
N ALA A 655 13.13 14.82 -12.46
CA ALA A 655 12.44 15.21 -13.67
C ALA A 655 11.48 14.10 -14.18
N SER A 656 11.63 12.82 -13.80
CA SER A 656 10.55 11.82 -14.00
C SER A 656 9.57 11.88 -12.83
N PHE A 657 8.54 12.69 -13.00
CA PHE A 657 7.52 12.95 -11.97
C PHE A 657 6.15 12.34 -12.26
N GLY A 658 5.98 11.67 -13.40
CA GLY A 658 4.70 11.14 -13.83
C GLY A 658 3.90 12.14 -14.66
N ASP A 659 2.58 11.95 -14.68
CA ASP A 659 1.59 12.84 -15.31
C ASP A 659 1.62 14.26 -14.72
N ARG A 660 1.96 14.41 -13.44
CA ARG A 660 2.07 15.71 -12.75
C ARG A 660 2.99 15.68 -11.53
N GLU A 661 3.48 16.85 -11.10
CA GLU A 661 4.03 17.09 -9.75
C GLU A 661 3.35 18.32 -9.14
N ILE A 662 3.00 18.24 -7.84
CA ILE A 662 2.48 19.36 -7.05
C ILE A 662 3.57 19.78 -6.06
N ILE A 663 4.03 21.03 -6.15
CA ILE A 663 5.01 21.64 -5.24
C ILE A 663 4.35 22.78 -4.44
N PRO A 664 3.94 22.53 -3.19
CA PRO A 664 3.44 23.56 -2.28
C PRO A 664 4.57 24.46 -1.75
N PHE A 665 4.29 25.75 -1.57
CA PHE A 665 5.18 26.71 -0.91
C PHE A 665 4.41 27.88 -0.27
N ILE A 666 5.00 28.53 0.73
CA ILE A 666 4.47 29.72 1.40
C ILE A 666 5.29 30.94 0.98
N VAL A 667 4.62 32.06 0.76
CA VAL A 667 5.22 33.38 0.59
C VAL A 667 4.94 34.19 1.85
N ASN A 668 5.97 34.73 2.47
CA ASN A 668 5.87 35.58 3.66
C ASN A 668 6.87 36.74 3.58
N ARG A 669 6.50 37.78 2.82
CA ARG A 669 7.29 39.00 2.61
C ARG A 669 7.65 39.68 3.92
N LYS A 670 6.74 39.62 4.91
CA LYS A 670 6.93 40.25 6.22
C LYS A 670 8.03 39.59 7.05
N ALA A 671 8.26 38.29 6.90
CA ALA A 671 9.34 37.58 7.59
C ALA A 671 10.78 38.05 7.20
N ALA A 672 10.93 38.85 6.14
CA ALA A 672 12.19 39.55 5.83
C ALA A 672 12.49 40.72 6.78
N SER A 673 11.54 41.14 7.61
CA SER A 673 11.58 42.41 8.34
C SER A 673 11.04 42.29 9.77
N VAL A 674 11.60 43.13 10.66
CA VAL A 674 11.08 43.42 12.00
C VAL A 674 11.28 42.30 13.04
N ASN A 675 12.38 42.44 13.77
CA ASN A 675 12.56 41.89 15.11
C ASN A 675 11.83 42.83 16.10
N GLU A 676 10.50 42.85 16.11
CA GLU A 676 9.68 43.69 16.99
C GLU A 676 8.19 43.27 16.93
N SER A 677 7.57 42.98 18.07
CA SER A 677 6.16 42.62 18.14
C SER A 677 5.28 43.88 18.09
N THR A 678 4.72 44.21 16.93
CA THR A 678 3.69 45.25 16.78
C THR A 678 2.39 44.62 16.26
N PRO A 679 1.23 44.80 16.93
CA PRO A 679 -0.03 44.19 16.50
C PRO A 679 -0.51 44.73 15.14
N ILE A 680 -1.02 43.84 14.28
CA ILE A 680 -1.70 44.23 13.04
C ILE A 680 -3.09 44.76 13.42
N THR A 681 -3.27 46.09 13.39
CA THR A 681 -4.59 46.71 13.44
C THR A 681 -5.34 46.49 12.13
N GLN A 682 -5.95 45.30 12.00
CA GLN A 682 -6.96 45.08 10.98
C GLN A 682 -8.17 45.98 11.27
N THR A 683 -8.68 46.68 10.26
CA THR A 683 -10.01 47.29 10.33
C THR A 683 -11.07 46.20 10.19
N PRO A 684 -12.00 46.04 11.15
CA PRO A 684 -12.97 44.95 11.07
C PRO A 684 -13.89 45.06 9.86
N GLU A 685 -14.13 43.95 9.16
CA GLU A 685 -15.08 43.85 8.05
C GLU A 685 -16.22 42.88 8.42
N ILE A 686 -17.46 43.19 8.02
CA ILE A 686 -18.65 42.34 8.25
C ILE A 686 -19.34 42.07 6.91
N ARG A 687 -19.32 40.81 6.47
CA ARG A 687 -20.00 40.31 5.28
C ARG A 687 -21.17 39.40 5.64
N VAL A 688 -22.17 39.35 4.76
CA VAL A 688 -23.27 38.39 4.79
C VAL A 688 -23.34 37.74 3.41
N MET A 689 -23.38 36.41 3.34
CA MET A 689 -23.36 35.67 2.08
C MET A 689 -24.37 34.51 2.10
N PRO A 690 -25.30 34.40 1.13
CA PRO A 690 -25.58 35.38 0.08
C PRO A 690 -26.27 36.65 0.64
N ASN A 691 -26.01 37.77 -0.04
CA ASN A 691 -26.66 39.06 0.17
C ASN A 691 -27.09 39.60 -1.22
N PRO A 692 -28.39 39.57 -1.58
CA PRO A 692 -29.53 39.22 -0.73
C PRO A 692 -29.55 37.76 -0.26
N THR A 693 -29.92 37.58 1.01
CA THR A 693 -30.28 36.29 1.60
C THR A 693 -31.55 35.77 0.94
N ARG A 694 -31.63 34.47 0.66
CA ARG A 694 -32.80 33.79 0.07
C ARG A 694 -33.28 32.68 1.00
N ALA A 695 -34.57 32.36 0.97
CA ALA A 695 -35.22 31.38 1.86
C ALA A 695 -34.90 31.53 3.37
N GLY A 696 -34.38 32.69 3.79
CA GLY A 696 -33.93 32.95 5.16
C GLY A 696 -32.65 32.22 5.62
N ILE A 697 -31.75 31.84 4.70
CA ILE A 697 -30.45 31.20 5.02
C ILE A 697 -29.29 32.00 4.44
N SER A 698 -28.38 32.46 5.30
CA SER A 698 -27.09 33.06 4.92
C SER A 698 -26.05 32.88 6.03
N THR A 699 -24.78 33.16 5.73
CA THR A 699 -23.67 33.14 6.69
C THR A 699 -23.18 34.56 6.93
N LEU A 700 -23.08 34.95 8.20
CA LEU A 700 -22.31 36.10 8.68
C LEU A 700 -20.83 35.71 8.74
N GLN A 701 -19.97 36.46 8.07
CA GLN A 701 -18.52 36.39 8.25
C GLN A 701 -18.02 37.72 8.78
N VAL A 702 -17.20 37.69 9.83
CA VAL A 702 -16.55 38.87 10.41
C VAL A 702 -15.05 38.63 10.44
N SER A 703 -14.28 39.61 9.99
CA SER A 703 -12.81 39.55 10.04
C SER A 703 -12.25 40.79 10.74
N GLY A 704 -10.99 40.72 11.18
CA GLY A 704 -10.28 41.84 11.79
C GLY A 704 -10.67 42.18 13.23
N LEU A 705 -11.40 41.30 13.93
CA LEU A 705 -11.63 41.42 15.36
C LEU A 705 -10.45 40.87 16.19
N PRO A 706 -10.18 41.40 17.40
CA PRO A 706 -9.31 40.73 18.36
C PRO A 706 -9.96 39.41 18.81
N HIS A 707 -9.18 38.34 19.00
CA HIS A 707 -9.72 37.06 19.46
C HIS A 707 -10.11 37.09 20.95
N ASP A 708 -11.02 36.20 21.33
CA ASP A 708 -11.41 35.86 22.71
C ASP A 708 -11.92 37.03 23.58
N VAL A 709 -12.52 38.04 22.93
CA VAL A 709 -13.19 39.17 23.57
C VAL A 709 -14.70 38.90 23.63
N PRO A 710 -15.38 39.09 24.78
CA PRO A 710 -16.84 39.00 24.84
C PRO A 710 -17.52 40.04 23.94
N ALA A 711 -18.42 39.58 23.09
CA ALA A 711 -19.16 40.40 22.13
C ALA A 711 -20.67 40.10 22.15
N THR A 712 -21.49 41.13 21.94
CA THR A 712 -22.92 40.98 21.71
C THR A 712 -23.23 41.13 20.22
N LEU A 713 -23.68 40.05 19.59
CA LEU A 713 -24.24 40.06 18.24
C LEU A 713 -25.72 40.46 18.31
N GLN A 714 -26.16 41.36 17.42
CA GLN A 714 -27.57 41.72 17.21
C GLN A 714 -27.92 41.74 15.72
N ILE A 715 -29.10 41.23 15.36
CA ILE A 715 -29.75 41.47 14.07
C ILE A 715 -30.95 42.38 14.29
N LEU A 716 -31.02 43.46 13.52
CA LEU A 716 -32.02 44.52 13.65
C LEU A 716 -32.84 44.68 12.37
N SER A 717 -34.12 45.01 12.52
CA SER A 717 -35.01 45.34 11.42
C SER A 717 -34.70 46.72 10.83
N SER A 718 -35.33 47.06 9.70
CA SER A 718 -35.23 48.39 9.09
C SER A 718 -35.71 49.54 9.99
N ILE A 719 -36.50 49.26 11.03
CA ILE A 719 -36.97 50.22 12.03
C ILE A 719 -36.19 50.14 13.36
N GLY A 720 -35.14 49.31 13.45
CA GLY A 720 -34.25 49.22 14.61
C GLY A 720 -34.71 48.28 15.73
N GLU A 721 -35.74 47.47 15.50
CA GLU A 721 -36.18 46.41 16.41
C GLU A 721 -35.17 45.25 16.43
N VAL A 722 -34.84 44.71 17.60
CA VAL A 722 -33.90 43.58 17.74
C VAL A 722 -34.65 42.26 17.52
N ILE A 723 -34.32 41.57 16.43
CA ILE A 723 -34.94 40.30 16.04
C ILE A 723 -34.18 39.10 16.62
N TYR A 724 -32.86 39.26 16.74
CA TYR A 724 -31.94 38.25 17.27
C TYR A 724 -30.86 38.94 18.08
N GLN A 725 -30.49 38.33 19.21
CA GLN A 725 -29.37 38.76 20.04
C GLN A 725 -28.71 37.56 20.71
N GLU A 726 -27.38 37.53 20.69
CA GLU A 726 -26.56 36.50 21.32
C GLU A 726 -25.33 37.13 22.00
N GLN A 727 -24.81 36.46 23.04
CA GLN A 727 -23.48 36.74 23.59
C GLN A 727 -22.51 35.68 23.07
N VAL A 728 -21.45 36.12 22.41
CA VAL A 728 -20.48 35.28 21.70
C VAL A 728 -19.06 35.72 22.04
N SER A 729 -18.08 34.85 21.81
CA SER A 729 -16.69 35.29 21.65
C SER A 729 -16.54 36.03 20.31
N THR A 730 -15.63 36.99 20.23
CA THR A 730 -15.21 37.53 18.93
C THR A 730 -14.62 36.46 18.01
N THR A 731 -14.07 35.38 18.57
CA THR A 731 -13.56 34.20 17.84
C THR A 731 -14.69 33.39 17.18
N ASP A 732 -15.93 33.46 17.70
CA ASP A 732 -17.08 32.75 17.11
C ASP A 732 -17.63 33.47 15.87
N LEU A 733 -17.32 34.77 15.71
CA LEU A 733 -17.86 35.64 14.66
C LEU A 733 -17.25 35.40 13.27
N ASP A 734 -16.19 34.61 13.15
CA ASP A 734 -15.52 34.27 11.88
C ASP A 734 -16.51 33.71 10.84
N SER A 735 -17.48 32.89 11.27
CA SER A 735 -18.51 32.30 10.39
C SER A 735 -19.74 31.79 11.14
N ILE A 736 -20.78 32.61 11.29
CA ILE A 736 -22.05 32.26 11.97
C ILE A 736 -23.20 32.06 10.96
N PRO A 737 -23.98 30.96 11.03
CA PRO A 737 -25.19 30.79 10.23
C PRO A 737 -26.32 31.72 10.73
N LEU A 738 -26.87 32.54 9.83
CA LEU A 738 -28.02 33.40 10.07
C LEU A 738 -29.30 32.69 9.63
N HIS A 739 -30.25 32.55 10.56
CA HIS A 739 -31.56 31.95 10.32
C HIS A 739 -32.65 33.02 10.37
N LEU A 740 -33.14 33.43 9.20
CA LEU A 740 -34.16 34.48 9.02
C LEU A 740 -35.47 33.92 8.43
N LYS A 741 -35.66 32.61 8.50
CA LYS A 741 -36.86 31.93 8.01
C LYS A 741 -38.09 32.40 8.80
N GLY A 742 -39.07 32.97 8.09
CA GLY A 742 -40.25 33.60 8.68
C GLY A 742 -40.13 35.12 8.90
N GLN A 743 -38.98 35.73 8.59
CA GLN A 743 -38.81 37.19 8.57
C GLN A 743 -39.21 37.77 7.20
N SER A 744 -39.77 38.98 7.21
CA SER A 744 -40.25 39.71 6.01
C SER A 744 -39.13 40.04 5.01
N SER A 745 -39.43 40.04 3.71
CA SER A 745 -38.49 40.59 2.71
C SER A 745 -38.17 42.06 3.02
N GLY A 746 -36.89 42.44 3.07
CA GLY A 746 -36.50 43.79 3.50
C GLY A 746 -35.01 44.00 3.71
N ALA A 747 -34.68 45.18 4.26
CA ALA A 747 -33.32 45.53 4.68
C ALA A 747 -33.14 45.26 6.18
N TYR A 748 -32.04 44.60 6.52
CA TYR A 748 -31.69 44.21 7.89
C TYR A 748 -30.28 44.71 8.22
N PHE A 749 -30.04 44.97 9.50
CA PHE A 749 -28.76 45.48 10.00
C PHE A 749 -28.15 44.53 11.02
N ILE A 750 -26.89 44.18 10.81
CA ILE A 750 -26.08 43.51 11.82
C ILE A 750 -25.42 44.59 12.66
N ARG A 751 -25.43 44.42 13.99
CA ARG A 751 -24.68 45.23 14.95
C ARG A 751 -23.88 44.29 15.85
N ILE A 752 -22.59 44.58 15.99
CA ILE A 752 -21.69 43.81 16.86
C ILE A 752 -21.10 44.78 17.86
N LYS A 753 -21.29 44.52 19.16
CA LYS A 753 -20.69 45.29 20.25
C LYS A 753 -19.60 44.47 20.92
N TYR A 754 -18.41 45.03 21.07
CA TYR A 754 -17.30 44.40 21.78
C TYR A 754 -16.44 45.51 22.40
N GLU A 755 -15.98 45.33 23.64
CA GLU A 755 -15.38 46.43 24.42
C GLU A 755 -16.32 47.68 24.42
N GLU A 756 -15.77 48.87 24.12
CA GLU A 756 -16.55 50.10 23.87
C GLU A 756 -16.87 50.33 22.37
N LYS A 757 -16.52 49.38 21.49
CA LYS A 757 -16.68 49.50 20.03
C LYS A 757 -18.03 48.92 19.58
N THR A 758 -18.61 49.55 18.56
CA THR A 758 -19.80 49.03 17.88
C THR A 758 -19.57 49.04 16.37
N LEU A 759 -19.68 47.88 15.74
CA LEU A 759 -19.66 47.72 14.29
C LEU A 759 -21.08 47.57 13.75
N HIS A 760 -21.25 47.95 12.48
CA HIS A 760 -22.53 47.87 11.78
C HIS A 760 -22.32 47.38 10.35
N SER A 761 -23.24 46.55 9.85
CA SER A 761 -23.35 46.21 8.43
C SER A 761 -24.81 46.09 8.01
N LYS A 762 -25.08 46.22 6.72
CA LYS A 762 -26.42 46.14 6.14
C LYS A 762 -26.46 45.01 5.12
N PHE A 763 -27.49 44.17 5.22
CA PHE A 763 -27.79 43.16 4.21
C PHE A 763 -29.27 43.20 3.82
N MET A 764 -29.59 42.55 2.71
CA MET A 764 -30.96 42.38 2.22
C MET A 764 -31.41 40.95 2.46
N HIS A 765 -32.66 40.76 2.86
CA HIS A 765 -33.30 39.46 3.03
C HIS A 765 -34.52 39.35 2.10
N SER A 766 -34.66 38.18 1.48
CA SER A 766 -35.77 37.77 0.64
C SER A 766 -36.46 36.57 1.28
N ALA A 767 -37.78 36.67 1.48
CA ALA A 767 -38.60 35.55 1.93
C ALA A 767 -38.77 34.46 0.84
N ASP A 768 -38.49 34.81 -0.43
CA ASP A 768 -38.40 33.91 -1.59
C ASP A 768 -37.12 33.04 -1.59
#